data_AF-A0AAI9L2G6-F1
#
_entry.id   AF-A0AAI9L2G6-F1
#
_cell.length_a   1.000
_cell.length_b   1.000
_cell.length_c   1.000
_cell.angle_alpha   90.00
_cell.angle_beta   90.00
_cell.angle_gamma   90.00
#
_symmetry.space_group_name_H-M   'P 1'
#
loop_
_entity.id
_entity.type
_entity.pdbx_description
1 polymer ?
#
loop_
_entity_poly.entity_id
_entity_poly.type
_entity_poly.pdbx_seq_one_letter_code
_entity_poly.pdbx_strand_id
1 'polypeptide(L)'
;MSATYFALLTNIGAAKLANATALGSRLNITQMAVGDGDGLLPTPNPAQTALINEKRRAAINVLSIDPKNPSQIIAEQVIPENEGGWWVREVGLFDDDGNLIAVANCPETYKPLLQQGSGRVQTVRMILIVSSTDAVTLKIDPAVVLATRSYVDTVLAEHEKNRKHPDGTLTARGFVQLSNATSSDSETLAATPKAVKAANDNANGRVPSVRRVNGKALSADITLGAGDVGAYTKLETDTAISVVTAAANNANTNANSRVPSDRRVNGKALSADITLNAADVGAYTTSETDTRVAAAANAAANANTNASGRVPSDRKVNGKALTANITLGAGDVGALAKDQNGADIPNKVMFAKNASVPLLGSGWVNFGNSTGAWTTPQFIDFLNDMGAFEHGYFVCAGTWNYSTNKKIIDTGCGHVELAGAVVEVFASRFNLRTVRVTTMSSSSDPDAIQGQFVYVESETTGSGEWRREFNTKNLTPADIGALTTEGTAAAAAKLSIARTINSVAFDGTANISLTPANIGALPAEETAVAASKLATPRKINGVAFDGSSDIDIGSRVWISSEYTPATSTPIVVSHGLSGINPLHCRCDVLVKCITAEGGYQAGDFAINPMTLFMQNDIAHPYCLQPALNASTVQLNIMHHLSASFKTSTIGNQYLNMANWRCVIRIFY
;
A
#
# COMPACT_ATOMS: atom_id res chain seq x y z
N MET A 1 -34.94 70.12 -46.78
CA MET A 1 -33.55 70.41 -47.19
C MET A 1 -33.05 69.16 -47.90
N SER A 2 -32.78 69.21 -49.21
CA SER A 2 -32.23 68.05 -49.92
C SER A 2 -30.83 67.78 -49.38
N ALA A 3 -30.54 66.55 -48.98
CA ALA A 3 -29.19 66.16 -48.59
C ALA A 3 -28.24 66.36 -49.78
N THR A 4 -27.05 66.94 -49.55
CA THR A 4 -26.04 67.17 -50.60
C THR A 4 -25.51 65.85 -51.19
N TYR A 5 -25.46 64.81 -50.35
CA TYR A 5 -25.05 63.46 -50.74
C TYR A 5 -26.16 62.49 -50.39
N PHE A 6 -26.56 61.67 -51.36
CA PHE A 6 -27.65 60.71 -51.19
C PHE A 6 -27.50 59.52 -52.13
N ALA A 7 -28.15 58.43 -51.76
CA ALA A 7 -28.32 57.25 -52.58
C ALA A 7 -29.79 57.13 -53.00
N LEU A 8 -30.03 56.64 -54.21
CA LEU A 8 -31.38 56.27 -54.65
C LEU A 8 -31.36 54.98 -55.47
N LEU A 9 -32.53 54.34 -55.53
CA LEU A 9 -32.79 53.26 -56.46
C LEU A 9 -32.96 53.82 -57.87
N THR A 10 -32.38 53.16 -58.85
CA THR A 10 -32.73 53.40 -60.26
C THR A 10 -34.13 52.85 -60.54
N ASN A 11 -34.73 53.23 -61.66
CA ASN A 11 -36.00 52.67 -62.12
C ASN A 11 -35.90 51.15 -62.30
N ILE A 12 -34.74 50.66 -62.75
CA ILE A 12 -34.45 49.22 -62.88
C ILE A 12 -34.38 48.57 -61.50
N GLY A 13 -33.63 49.16 -60.57
CA GLY A 13 -33.49 48.64 -59.21
C GLY A 13 -34.81 48.61 -58.45
N ALA A 14 -35.61 49.67 -58.56
CA ALA A 14 -36.94 49.74 -57.95
C ALA A 14 -37.88 48.66 -58.51
N ALA A 15 -37.89 48.46 -59.84
CA ALA A 15 -38.69 47.42 -60.48
C ALA A 15 -38.24 46.01 -60.07
N LYS A 16 -36.93 45.73 -60.06
CA LYS A 16 -36.39 44.44 -59.63
C LYS A 16 -36.64 44.17 -58.15
N LEU A 17 -36.51 45.17 -57.29
CA LEU A 17 -36.81 45.04 -55.86
C LEU A 17 -38.31 44.78 -55.61
N ALA A 18 -39.20 45.48 -56.33
CA ALA A 18 -40.63 45.27 -56.25
C ALA A 18 -41.02 43.86 -56.72
N ASN A 19 -40.43 43.38 -57.84
CA ASN A 19 -40.64 42.03 -58.35
C ASN A 19 -40.14 40.96 -57.38
N ALA A 20 -38.96 41.15 -56.78
CA ALA A 20 -38.41 40.24 -55.77
C ALA A 20 -39.35 40.14 -54.56
N THR A 21 -39.84 41.28 -54.07
CA THR A 21 -40.80 41.33 -52.97
C THR A 21 -42.12 40.64 -53.32
N ALA A 22 -42.66 40.83 -54.52
CA ALA A 22 -43.93 40.26 -54.96
C ALA A 22 -43.87 38.74 -55.19
N LEU A 23 -42.73 38.23 -55.67
CA LEU A 23 -42.54 36.81 -56.00
C LEU A 23 -41.93 35.99 -54.85
N GLY A 24 -41.56 36.63 -53.74
CA GLY A 24 -40.81 36.00 -52.66
C GLY A 24 -39.41 35.54 -53.08
N SER A 25 -38.89 36.09 -54.19
CA SER A 25 -37.50 35.90 -54.63
C SER A 25 -36.63 36.99 -54.04
N ARG A 26 -35.31 36.91 -54.26
CA ARG A 26 -34.36 37.90 -53.72
C ARG A 26 -33.52 38.50 -54.83
N LEU A 27 -33.32 39.81 -54.76
CA LEU A 27 -32.42 40.56 -55.61
C LEU A 27 -30.97 40.37 -55.13
N ASN A 28 -30.13 39.81 -56.00
CA ASN A 28 -28.71 39.61 -55.69
C ASN A 28 -27.93 40.86 -56.08
N ILE A 29 -27.42 41.61 -55.11
CA ILE A 29 -26.49 42.71 -55.37
C ILE A 29 -25.07 42.14 -55.21
N THR A 30 -24.29 42.13 -56.29
CA THR A 30 -23.01 41.40 -56.35
C THR A 30 -21.80 42.30 -56.49
N GLN A 31 -21.95 43.46 -57.11
CA GLN A 31 -20.83 44.35 -57.44
C GLN A 31 -21.09 45.80 -57.02
N MET A 32 -20.01 46.50 -56.67
CA MET A 32 -20.02 47.94 -56.48
C MET A 32 -19.03 48.57 -57.45
N ALA A 33 -19.49 49.57 -58.19
CA ALA A 33 -18.64 50.40 -59.01
C ALA A 33 -18.46 51.80 -58.41
N VAL A 34 -17.34 52.42 -58.73
CA VAL A 34 -17.01 53.79 -58.36
C VAL A 34 -16.51 54.54 -59.60
N GLY A 35 -16.88 55.81 -59.68
CA GLY A 35 -16.56 56.67 -60.82
C GLY A 35 -16.13 58.07 -60.40
N ASP A 36 -15.54 58.80 -61.35
CA ASP A 36 -15.07 60.17 -61.13
C ASP A 36 -16.05 61.23 -61.65
N GLY A 37 -17.23 60.84 -62.13
CA GLY A 37 -18.27 61.76 -62.60
C GLY A 37 -17.86 62.64 -63.77
N ASP A 38 -16.86 62.21 -64.56
CA ASP A 38 -16.24 62.99 -65.64
C ASP A 38 -15.69 64.35 -65.19
N GLY A 39 -15.17 64.39 -63.96
CA GLY A 39 -14.58 65.59 -63.39
C GLY A 39 -15.54 66.46 -62.56
N LEU A 40 -16.83 66.18 -62.58
CA LEU A 40 -17.87 66.95 -61.86
C LEU A 40 -18.58 66.07 -60.82
N LEU A 41 -19.08 66.68 -59.73
CA LEU A 41 -19.90 65.99 -58.75
C LEU A 41 -21.29 65.72 -59.34
N PRO A 42 -21.69 64.46 -59.57
CA PRO A 42 -22.95 64.17 -60.23
C PRO A 42 -24.12 64.24 -59.26
N THR A 43 -25.32 64.50 -59.80
CA THR A 43 -26.58 64.37 -59.07
C THR A 43 -27.21 63.03 -59.42
N PRO A 44 -27.37 62.09 -58.46
CA PRO A 44 -28.00 60.80 -58.72
C PRO A 44 -29.39 60.95 -59.34
N ASN A 45 -29.68 60.18 -60.39
CA ASN A 45 -30.94 60.22 -61.13
C ASN A 45 -31.53 58.80 -61.26
N PRO A 46 -32.81 58.56 -60.90
CA PRO A 46 -33.45 57.25 -61.05
C PRO A 46 -33.41 56.67 -62.46
N ALA A 47 -33.33 57.49 -63.51
CA ALA A 47 -33.26 57.01 -64.88
C ALA A 47 -31.86 56.49 -65.30
N GLN A 48 -30.84 56.57 -64.44
CA GLN A 48 -29.50 56.07 -64.75
C GLN A 48 -29.48 54.55 -64.93
N THR A 49 -28.77 54.11 -65.97
CA THR A 49 -28.48 52.69 -66.25
C THR A 49 -27.00 52.36 -66.08
N ALA A 50 -26.14 53.38 -65.97
CA ALA A 50 -24.70 53.29 -65.74
C ALA A 50 -24.19 54.51 -64.94
N LEU A 51 -22.97 54.41 -64.41
CA LEU A 51 -22.23 55.56 -63.88
C LEU A 51 -21.78 56.47 -65.03
N ILE A 52 -21.59 57.77 -64.75
CA ILE A 52 -21.19 58.75 -65.78
C ILE A 52 -19.78 58.44 -66.30
N ASN A 53 -18.84 58.13 -65.41
CA ASN A 53 -17.50 57.70 -65.77
C ASN A 53 -16.95 56.70 -64.74
N GLU A 54 -17.29 55.43 -64.94
CA GLU A 54 -16.83 54.33 -64.11
C GLU A 54 -15.30 54.15 -64.20
N LYS A 55 -14.63 54.10 -63.05
CA LYS A 55 -13.19 53.83 -62.95
C LYS A 55 -12.88 52.42 -62.50
N ARG A 56 -13.74 51.87 -61.65
CA ARG A 56 -13.52 50.56 -61.04
C ARG A 56 -14.84 49.92 -60.68
N ARG A 57 -14.92 48.62 -60.92
CA ARG A 57 -16.00 47.75 -60.47
C ARG A 57 -15.40 46.47 -59.91
N ALA A 58 -15.82 46.08 -58.72
CA ALA A 58 -15.46 44.80 -58.14
C ALA A 58 -16.60 44.23 -57.31
N ALA A 59 -16.41 43.02 -56.81
CA ALA A 59 -17.34 42.38 -55.89
C ALA A 59 -17.43 43.17 -54.57
N ILE A 60 -18.61 43.15 -53.95
CA ILE A 60 -18.87 43.79 -52.66
C ILE A 60 -18.20 42.98 -51.54
N ASN A 61 -17.54 43.67 -50.60
CA ASN A 61 -16.93 43.03 -49.42
C ASN A 61 -17.95 42.78 -48.32
N VAL A 62 -18.86 43.72 -48.10
CA VAL A 62 -19.92 43.63 -47.08
C VAL A 62 -21.22 44.13 -47.66
N LEU A 63 -22.29 43.33 -47.52
CA LEU A 63 -23.65 43.79 -47.73
C LEU A 63 -24.44 43.41 -46.47
N SER A 64 -25.07 44.37 -45.81
CA SER A 64 -25.77 44.10 -44.54
C SER A 64 -26.94 45.04 -44.35
N ILE A 65 -27.87 44.66 -43.47
CA ILE A 65 -28.94 45.53 -43.02
C ILE A 65 -28.41 46.36 -41.86
N ASP A 66 -28.68 47.67 -41.84
CA ASP A 66 -28.30 48.52 -40.70
C ASP A 66 -29.07 48.06 -39.46
N PRO A 67 -28.38 47.60 -38.39
CA PRO A 67 -29.05 47.15 -37.17
C PRO A 67 -29.86 48.25 -36.47
N LYS A 68 -29.57 49.53 -36.73
CA LYS A 68 -30.33 50.67 -36.18
C LYS A 68 -31.48 51.11 -37.08
N ASN A 69 -31.44 50.76 -38.37
CA ASN A 69 -32.41 51.18 -39.38
C ASN A 69 -32.74 50.00 -40.31
N PRO A 70 -33.74 49.16 -39.99
CA PRO A 70 -34.05 47.93 -40.74
C PRO A 70 -34.41 48.12 -42.23
N SER A 71 -34.73 49.35 -42.65
CA SER A 71 -34.99 49.73 -44.05
C SER A 71 -33.74 50.18 -44.81
N GLN A 72 -32.56 50.19 -44.18
CA GLN A 72 -31.29 50.58 -44.79
C GLN A 72 -30.41 49.37 -45.06
N ILE A 73 -29.86 49.34 -46.26
CA ILE A 73 -28.85 48.40 -46.70
C ILE A 73 -27.52 49.14 -46.78
N ILE A 74 -26.50 48.57 -46.13
CA ILE A 74 -25.13 49.04 -46.17
C ILE A 74 -24.36 48.13 -47.11
N ALA A 75 -23.84 48.69 -48.19
CA ALA A 75 -22.91 48.02 -49.09
C ALA A 75 -21.52 48.64 -48.91
N GLU A 76 -20.49 47.82 -48.79
CA GLU A 76 -19.10 48.26 -48.68
C GLU A 76 -18.20 47.54 -49.67
N GLN A 77 -17.29 48.31 -50.25
CA GLN A 77 -16.21 47.81 -51.08
C GLN A 77 -14.89 48.37 -50.60
N VAL A 78 -13.89 47.51 -50.46
CA VAL A 78 -12.51 47.88 -50.16
C VAL A 78 -11.75 48.01 -51.46
N ILE A 79 -11.20 49.19 -51.72
CA ILE A 79 -10.31 49.47 -52.84
C ILE A 79 -8.86 49.28 -52.36
N PRO A 80 -8.11 48.31 -52.88
CA PRO A 80 -6.75 48.03 -52.48
C PRO A 80 -5.76 49.14 -52.92
N GLU A 81 -4.54 49.11 -52.40
CA GLU A 81 -3.52 50.14 -52.64
C GLU A 81 -3.00 50.19 -54.10
N ASN A 82 -3.09 49.08 -54.82
CA ASN A 82 -2.66 48.93 -56.21
C ASN A 82 -3.71 49.40 -57.24
N GLU A 83 -4.88 49.88 -56.79
CA GLU A 83 -5.93 50.42 -57.65
C GLU A 83 -6.28 51.85 -57.20
N GLY A 84 -6.14 52.82 -58.10
CA GLY A 84 -6.33 54.25 -57.78
C GLY A 84 -5.79 55.16 -58.88
N GLY A 85 -5.51 56.41 -58.52
CA GLY A 85 -5.07 57.46 -59.43
C GLY A 85 -6.22 58.35 -59.94
N TRP A 86 -7.38 58.28 -59.31
CA TRP A 86 -8.61 58.98 -59.73
C TRP A 86 -9.44 59.43 -58.53
N TRP A 87 -10.34 60.38 -58.78
CA TRP A 87 -11.30 60.89 -57.80
C TRP A 87 -12.52 59.98 -57.71
N VAL A 88 -13.03 59.76 -56.51
CA VAL A 88 -14.32 59.09 -56.29
C VAL A 88 -15.38 60.17 -56.07
N ARG A 89 -16.38 60.18 -56.95
CA ARG A 89 -17.51 61.13 -56.92
C ARG A 89 -18.87 60.45 -57.01
N GLU A 90 -18.92 59.28 -57.63
CA GLU A 90 -20.11 58.46 -57.77
C GLU A 90 -19.86 57.00 -57.37
N VAL A 91 -20.91 56.35 -56.88
CA VAL A 91 -20.93 54.95 -56.46
C VAL A 91 -22.18 54.29 -57.04
N GLY A 92 -22.04 53.09 -57.59
CA GLY A 92 -23.14 52.31 -58.15
C GLY A 92 -23.17 50.89 -57.61
N LEU A 93 -24.36 50.37 -57.32
CA LEU A 93 -24.57 48.96 -56.96
C LEU A 93 -25.18 48.20 -58.13
N PHE A 94 -24.67 47.00 -58.38
CA PHE A 94 -25.06 46.19 -59.53
C PHE A 94 -25.48 44.78 -59.13
N ASP A 95 -26.44 44.23 -59.87
CA ASP A 95 -26.86 42.84 -59.72
C ASP A 95 -25.98 41.86 -60.50
N ASP A 96 -26.29 40.56 -60.39
CA ASP A 96 -25.64 39.47 -61.10
C ASP A 96 -25.79 39.53 -62.63
N ASP A 97 -26.85 40.18 -63.12
CA ASP A 97 -27.09 40.45 -64.54
C ASP A 97 -26.36 41.72 -65.04
N GLY A 98 -25.64 42.44 -64.16
CA GLY A 98 -24.89 43.66 -64.49
C GLY A 98 -25.73 44.94 -64.59
N ASN A 99 -26.97 44.94 -64.10
CA ASN A 99 -27.85 46.12 -64.10
C ASN A 99 -27.52 47.04 -62.93
N LEU A 100 -27.52 48.36 -63.18
CA LEU A 100 -27.36 49.35 -62.11
C LEU A 100 -28.65 49.41 -61.27
N ILE A 101 -28.57 48.91 -60.03
CA ILE A 101 -29.68 48.85 -59.08
C ILE A 101 -29.83 50.16 -58.32
N ALA A 102 -28.71 50.75 -57.90
CA ALA A 102 -28.72 51.97 -57.11
C ALA A 102 -27.52 52.82 -57.44
N VAL A 103 -27.68 54.13 -57.33
CA VAL A 103 -26.63 55.11 -57.58
C VAL A 103 -26.58 56.13 -56.44
N ALA A 104 -25.38 56.54 -56.08
CA ALA A 104 -25.11 57.57 -55.09
C ALA A 104 -24.01 58.51 -55.54
N ASN A 105 -24.06 59.74 -55.06
CA ASN A 105 -22.93 60.64 -55.07
C ASN A 105 -22.23 60.61 -53.71
N CYS A 106 -20.94 60.94 -53.68
CA CYS A 106 -20.16 61.01 -52.45
C CYS A 106 -19.26 62.27 -52.43
N PRO A 107 -18.79 62.70 -51.25
CA PRO A 107 -17.79 63.75 -51.16
C PRO A 107 -16.57 63.41 -52.03
N GLU A 108 -16.08 64.40 -52.77
CA GLU A 108 -14.94 64.23 -53.66
C GLU A 108 -13.73 63.72 -52.87
N THR A 109 -13.34 62.48 -53.12
CA THR A 109 -12.23 61.84 -52.39
C THR A 109 -11.23 61.27 -53.37
N TYR A 110 -9.97 61.72 -53.28
CA TYR A 110 -8.89 61.18 -54.11
C TYR A 110 -8.38 59.84 -53.57
N LYS A 111 -8.40 58.80 -54.41
CA LYS A 111 -7.83 57.49 -54.11
C LYS A 111 -6.45 57.38 -54.79
N PRO A 112 -5.33 57.54 -54.06
CA PRO A 112 -4.01 57.45 -54.67
C PRO A 112 -3.68 56.02 -55.12
N LEU A 113 -2.86 55.94 -56.17
CA LEU A 113 -2.22 54.70 -56.62
C LEU A 113 -0.87 54.53 -55.90
N LEU A 114 -0.48 53.30 -55.54
CA LEU A 114 0.79 53.02 -54.86
C LEU A 114 2.01 53.70 -55.53
N GLN A 115 2.05 53.75 -56.87
CA GLN A 115 3.11 54.41 -57.65
C GLN A 115 3.25 55.91 -57.41
N GLN A 116 2.22 56.56 -56.86
CA GLN A 116 2.22 57.99 -56.49
C GLN A 116 2.77 58.23 -55.09
N GLY A 117 3.37 57.21 -54.45
CA GLY A 117 4.02 57.32 -53.14
C GLY A 117 3.06 57.18 -51.93
N SER A 118 1.78 56.85 -52.17
CA SER A 118 0.79 56.62 -51.11
C SER A 118 -0.08 55.39 -51.41
N GLY A 119 0.26 54.26 -50.80
CA GLY A 119 -0.50 53.01 -50.87
C GLY A 119 -1.69 52.99 -49.91
N ARG A 120 -2.71 53.81 -50.16
CA ARG A 120 -3.88 53.87 -49.27
C ARG A 120 -4.89 52.80 -49.64
N VAL A 121 -5.29 51.94 -48.71
CA VAL A 121 -6.51 51.13 -48.81
C VAL A 121 -7.69 52.01 -48.43
N GLN A 122 -8.76 52.02 -49.23
CA GLN A 122 -9.93 52.88 -49.00
C GLN A 122 -11.21 52.07 -49.06
N THR A 123 -12.00 52.12 -48.00
CA THR A 123 -13.35 51.54 -47.97
C THR A 123 -14.36 52.58 -48.48
N VAL A 124 -15.12 52.21 -49.51
CA VAL A 124 -16.27 52.98 -50.00
C VAL A 124 -17.52 52.31 -49.46
N ARG A 125 -18.38 53.10 -48.81
CA ARG A 125 -19.63 52.65 -48.20
C ARG A 125 -20.80 53.40 -48.83
N MET A 126 -21.79 52.66 -49.31
CA MET A 126 -23.06 53.18 -49.78
C MET A 126 -24.19 52.71 -48.84
N ILE A 127 -24.99 53.65 -48.34
CA ILE A 127 -26.17 53.36 -47.52
C ILE A 127 -27.39 53.65 -48.38
N LEU A 128 -28.20 52.62 -48.64
CA LEU A 128 -29.37 52.69 -49.49
C LEU A 128 -30.63 52.40 -48.68
N ILE A 129 -31.64 53.25 -48.79
CA ILE A 129 -32.97 53.01 -48.21
C ILE A 129 -33.81 52.23 -49.22
N VAL A 130 -34.41 51.12 -48.80
CA VAL A 130 -35.25 50.25 -49.62
C VAL A 130 -36.62 50.02 -48.98
N SER A 131 -37.62 49.67 -49.80
CA SER A 131 -38.98 49.38 -49.33
C SER A 131 -39.12 47.99 -48.68
N SER A 132 -38.20 47.06 -48.95
CA SER A 132 -38.13 45.74 -48.34
C SER A 132 -36.69 45.24 -48.33
N THR A 133 -36.13 44.99 -47.15
CA THR A 133 -34.78 44.41 -46.99
C THR A 133 -34.77 42.89 -47.11
N ASP A 134 -35.90 42.22 -46.87
CA ASP A 134 -36.07 40.76 -47.03
C ASP A 134 -35.93 40.31 -48.49
N ALA A 135 -36.23 41.21 -49.42
CA ALA A 135 -36.15 40.98 -50.86
C ALA A 135 -34.73 41.14 -51.43
N VAL A 136 -33.69 41.32 -50.59
CA VAL A 136 -32.29 41.44 -51.01
C VAL A 136 -31.46 40.28 -50.45
N THR A 137 -30.68 39.60 -51.29
CA THR A 137 -29.76 38.52 -50.86
C THR A 137 -28.39 39.07 -50.50
N LEU A 138 -27.88 38.67 -49.33
CA LEU A 138 -26.46 38.74 -49.01
C LEU A 138 -25.70 37.58 -49.66
N LYS A 139 -24.98 37.85 -50.76
CA LYS A 139 -24.06 36.89 -51.37
C LYS A 139 -22.66 37.49 -51.42
N ILE A 140 -21.86 37.20 -50.40
CA ILE A 140 -20.42 37.43 -50.41
C ILE A 140 -19.79 36.18 -51.02
N ASP A 141 -18.94 36.34 -52.03
CA ASP A 141 -18.01 35.30 -52.46
C ASP A 141 -16.66 35.53 -51.75
N PRO A 142 -16.42 34.87 -50.60
CA PRO A 142 -15.20 35.07 -49.81
C PRO A 142 -13.93 34.60 -50.53
N ALA A 143 -14.02 33.88 -51.66
CA ALA A 143 -12.85 33.42 -52.41
C ALA A 143 -12.18 34.53 -53.25
N VAL A 144 -12.87 35.64 -53.50
CA VAL A 144 -12.43 36.68 -54.46
C VAL A 144 -12.26 38.07 -53.83
N VAL A 145 -12.57 38.23 -52.54
CA VAL A 145 -12.54 39.54 -51.85
C VAL A 145 -11.52 39.59 -50.71
N LEU A 146 -10.90 40.75 -50.50
CA LEU A 146 -10.02 41.00 -49.36
C LEU A 146 -10.88 41.11 -48.07
N ALA A 147 -10.65 40.23 -47.09
CA ALA A 147 -11.35 40.30 -45.81
C ALA A 147 -10.86 41.51 -44.99
N THR A 148 -11.79 42.27 -44.40
CA THR A 148 -11.42 43.27 -43.40
C THR A 148 -10.98 42.57 -42.12
N ARG A 149 -10.07 43.19 -41.35
CA ARG A 149 -9.65 42.65 -40.05
C ARG A 149 -10.85 42.39 -39.12
N SER A 150 -11.82 43.30 -39.11
CA SER A 150 -13.05 43.16 -38.33
C SER A 150 -13.87 41.92 -38.71
N TYR A 151 -13.93 41.58 -40.00
CA TYR A 151 -14.61 40.36 -40.44
C TYR A 151 -13.90 39.10 -39.93
N VAL A 152 -12.56 39.06 -40.03
CA VAL A 152 -11.76 37.93 -39.54
C VAL A 152 -11.92 37.74 -38.04
N ASP A 153 -11.79 38.80 -37.25
CA ASP A 153 -11.94 38.75 -35.79
C ASP A 153 -13.34 38.26 -35.37
N THR A 154 -14.38 38.68 -36.10
CA THR A 154 -15.77 38.25 -35.85
C THR A 154 -15.95 36.75 -36.13
N VAL A 155 -15.45 36.27 -37.28
CA VAL A 155 -15.58 34.85 -37.66
C VAL A 155 -14.77 33.95 -36.71
N LEU A 156 -13.60 34.37 -36.25
CA LEU A 156 -12.84 33.62 -35.23
C LEU A 156 -13.60 33.54 -33.90
N ALA A 157 -14.13 34.67 -33.41
CA ALA A 157 -14.90 34.69 -32.17
C ALA A 157 -16.17 33.82 -32.26
N GLU A 158 -16.81 33.76 -33.43
CA GLU A 158 -17.93 32.84 -33.68
C GLU A 158 -17.48 31.38 -33.80
N HIS A 159 -16.30 31.12 -34.36
CA HIS A 159 -15.70 29.79 -34.42
C HIS A 159 -15.41 29.25 -33.02
N GLU A 160 -14.77 30.04 -32.16
CA GLU A 160 -14.46 29.66 -30.77
C GLU A 160 -15.70 29.35 -29.92
N LYS A 161 -16.83 30.01 -30.20
CA LYS A 161 -18.10 29.77 -29.50
C LYS A 161 -18.85 28.55 -30.03
N ASN A 162 -18.57 28.11 -31.25
CA ASN A 162 -19.23 26.96 -31.83
C ASN A 162 -18.43 25.67 -31.57
N ARG A 163 -19.11 24.53 -31.67
CA ARG A 163 -18.48 23.20 -31.52
C ARG A 163 -18.51 22.42 -32.83
N LYS A 164 -18.51 23.10 -33.98
CA LYS A 164 -18.53 22.46 -35.30
C LYS A 164 -17.14 21.96 -35.67
N HIS A 165 -16.66 20.97 -34.94
CA HIS A 165 -15.44 20.23 -35.25
C HIS A 165 -15.81 18.84 -35.78
N PRO A 166 -14.93 18.19 -36.56
CA PRO A 166 -15.13 16.80 -36.95
C PRO A 166 -15.35 15.90 -35.73
N ASP A 167 -16.22 14.91 -35.84
CA ASP A 167 -16.46 13.95 -34.76
C ASP A 167 -15.20 13.11 -34.49
N GLY A 168 -15.01 12.74 -33.22
CA GLY A 168 -14.02 11.74 -32.85
C GLY A 168 -14.37 10.38 -33.43
N THR A 169 -13.38 9.69 -34.00
CA THR A 169 -13.52 8.32 -34.52
C THR A 169 -12.52 7.40 -33.85
N LEU A 170 -12.52 6.11 -34.21
CA LEU A 170 -11.54 5.15 -33.70
C LEU A 170 -10.12 5.41 -34.22
N THR A 171 -9.98 6.13 -35.34
CA THR A 171 -8.71 6.31 -36.05
C THR A 171 -8.28 7.77 -36.18
N ALA A 172 -9.19 8.72 -36.00
CA ALA A 172 -8.94 10.15 -36.11
C ALA A 172 -9.56 10.90 -34.92
N ARG A 173 -8.85 11.93 -34.43
CA ARG A 173 -9.36 12.83 -33.40
C ARG A 173 -10.30 13.87 -34.02
N GLY A 174 -11.42 14.09 -33.33
CA GLY A 174 -12.05 15.40 -33.29
C GLY A 174 -11.36 16.22 -32.21
N PHE A 175 -12.01 16.35 -31.05
CA PHE A 175 -11.36 16.78 -29.81
C PHE A 175 -10.67 15.64 -29.07
N VAL A 176 -11.28 14.45 -29.07
CA VAL A 176 -10.76 13.21 -28.48
C VAL A 176 -10.88 12.08 -29.51
N GLN A 177 -10.04 11.06 -29.41
CA GLN A 177 -10.14 9.85 -30.23
C GLN A 177 -10.93 8.80 -29.44
N LEU A 178 -11.78 8.05 -30.12
CA LEU A 178 -12.62 7.03 -29.50
C LEU A 178 -11.90 5.68 -29.41
N SER A 179 -12.25 4.89 -28.40
CA SER A 179 -11.74 3.53 -28.21
C SER A 179 -12.88 2.55 -27.94
N ASN A 180 -12.80 1.39 -28.61
CA ASN A 180 -13.69 0.25 -28.35
C ASN A 180 -13.14 -0.71 -27.29
N ALA A 181 -11.94 -0.46 -26.74
CA ALA A 181 -11.35 -1.37 -25.77
C ALA A 181 -12.05 -1.26 -24.41
N THR A 182 -12.33 -2.40 -23.78
CA THR A 182 -12.98 -2.48 -22.46
C THR A 182 -12.00 -2.45 -21.29
N SER A 183 -10.69 -2.45 -21.59
CA SER A 183 -9.59 -2.47 -20.64
C SER A 183 -8.47 -1.50 -21.07
N SER A 184 -8.84 -0.35 -21.62
CA SER A 184 -7.88 0.66 -22.04
C SER A 184 -7.38 1.45 -20.82
N ASP A 185 -6.07 1.48 -20.63
CA ASP A 185 -5.40 2.33 -19.63
C ASP A 185 -5.11 3.75 -20.16
N SER A 186 -5.52 4.06 -21.40
CA SER A 186 -5.27 5.37 -22.00
C SER A 186 -6.14 6.46 -21.37
N GLU A 187 -5.50 7.49 -20.81
CA GLU A 187 -6.16 8.70 -20.28
C GLU A 187 -6.51 9.73 -21.38
N THR A 188 -6.16 9.45 -22.64
CA THR A 188 -6.32 10.37 -23.77
C THR A 188 -7.39 9.94 -24.78
N LEU A 189 -7.98 8.76 -24.59
CA LEU A 189 -9.01 8.18 -25.46
C LEU A 189 -10.34 8.10 -24.71
N ALA A 190 -11.45 8.38 -25.38
CA ALA A 190 -12.79 8.24 -24.82
C ALA A 190 -13.41 6.88 -25.17
N ALA A 191 -14.08 6.22 -24.24
CA ALA A 191 -14.76 4.96 -24.49
C ALA A 191 -15.99 5.16 -25.39
N THR A 192 -16.22 4.24 -26.33
CA THR A 192 -17.46 4.23 -27.12
C THR A 192 -18.62 3.59 -26.34
N PRO A 193 -19.89 3.87 -26.73
CA PRO A 193 -21.03 3.12 -26.22
C PRO A 193 -20.90 1.60 -26.40
N LYS A 194 -20.20 1.15 -27.46
CA LYS A 194 -19.90 -0.26 -27.69
C LYS A 194 -18.96 -0.84 -26.62
N ALA A 195 -17.89 -0.13 -26.26
CA ALA A 195 -17.00 -0.54 -25.17
C ALA A 195 -17.76 -0.60 -23.83
N VAL A 196 -18.55 0.43 -23.53
CA VAL A 196 -19.36 0.48 -22.30
C VAL A 196 -20.37 -0.67 -22.24
N LYS A 197 -21.07 -0.96 -23.35
CA LYS A 197 -21.98 -2.10 -23.42
C LYS A 197 -21.26 -3.43 -23.22
N ALA A 198 -20.12 -3.64 -23.87
CA ALA A 198 -19.35 -4.88 -23.73
C ALA A 198 -18.85 -5.10 -22.30
N ALA A 199 -18.39 -4.03 -21.62
CA ALA A 199 -18.03 -4.08 -20.21
C ALA A 199 -19.24 -4.41 -19.31
N ASN A 200 -20.40 -3.81 -19.58
CA ASN A 200 -21.64 -4.07 -18.83
C ASN A 200 -22.16 -5.51 -19.02
N ASP A 201 -22.16 -6.02 -20.26
CA ASP A 201 -22.54 -7.39 -20.56
C ASP A 201 -21.60 -8.39 -19.85
N ASN A 202 -20.29 -8.10 -19.83
CA ASN A 202 -19.32 -8.90 -19.07
C ASN A 202 -19.63 -8.90 -17.57
N ALA A 203 -19.91 -7.73 -16.99
CA ALA A 203 -20.27 -7.60 -15.57
C ALA A 203 -21.54 -8.40 -15.23
N ASN A 204 -22.58 -8.30 -16.05
CA ASN A 204 -23.82 -9.06 -15.89
C ASN A 204 -23.61 -10.58 -16.03
N GLY A 205 -22.61 -11.02 -16.80
CA GLY A 205 -22.27 -12.43 -16.96
C GLY A 205 -21.38 -13.04 -15.87
N ARG A 206 -20.83 -12.25 -14.93
CA ARG A 206 -19.90 -12.75 -13.89
C ARG A 206 -20.52 -13.73 -12.90
N VAL A 207 -21.85 -13.71 -12.76
CA VAL A 207 -22.61 -14.77 -12.07
C VAL A 207 -23.36 -15.56 -13.13
N PRO A 208 -22.79 -16.66 -13.67
CA PRO A 208 -23.48 -17.50 -14.62
C PRO A 208 -24.80 -18.00 -14.02
N SER A 209 -25.90 -17.91 -14.78
CA SER A 209 -27.22 -18.44 -14.39
C SER A 209 -27.20 -19.95 -14.12
N VAL A 210 -26.17 -20.65 -14.60
CA VAL A 210 -25.91 -22.07 -14.34
C VAL A 210 -25.21 -22.33 -13.00
N ARG A 211 -24.66 -21.33 -12.31
CA ARG A 211 -24.07 -21.54 -10.98
C ARG A 211 -25.17 -21.90 -10.00
N ARG A 212 -24.94 -23.00 -9.28
CA ARG A 212 -25.87 -23.54 -8.30
C ARG A 212 -25.17 -23.70 -6.95
N VAL A 213 -25.89 -23.45 -5.86
CA VAL A 213 -25.52 -23.87 -4.50
C VAL A 213 -26.46 -25.01 -4.14
N ASN A 214 -25.89 -26.21 -3.94
CA ASN A 214 -26.63 -27.43 -3.61
C ASN A 214 -27.86 -27.66 -4.51
N GLY A 215 -27.67 -27.50 -5.82
CA GLY A 215 -28.71 -27.71 -6.84
C GLY A 215 -29.63 -26.51 -7.10
N LYS A 216 -29.65 -25.48 -6.23
CA LYS A 216 -30.47 -24.27 -6.41
C LYS A 216 -29.69 -23.18 -7.17
N ALA A 217 -30.33 -22.53 -8.14
CA ALA A 217 -29.71 -21.49 -8.95
C ALA A 217 -29.45 -20.20 -8.15
N LEU A 218 -28.31 -19.54 -8.41
CA LEU A 218 -27.91 -18.26 -7.82
C LEU A 218 -28.57 -17.05 -8.50
N SER A 219 -29.89 -17.11 -8.70
CA SER A 219 -30.67 -16.01 -9.30
C SER A 219 -31.36 -15.11 -8.25
N ALA A 220 -31.31 -15.50 -6.98
CA ALA A 220 -31.84 -14.79 -5.82
C ALA A 220 -31.16 -15.33 -4.54
N ASP A 221 -31.54 -14.81 -3.38
CA ASP A 221 -31.09 -15.35 -2.09
C ASP A 221 -31.47 -16.83 -1.94
N ILE A 222 -30.51 -17.63 -1.51
CA ILE A 222 -30.68 -19.08 -1.35
C ILE A 222 -30.81 -19.41 0.13
N THR A 223 -31.95 -19.99 0.52
CA THR A 223 -32.11 -20.66 1.82
C THR A 223 -31.82 -22.15 1.66
N LEU A 224 -30.93 -22.69 2.49
CA LEU A 224 -30.62 -24.12 2.54
C LEU A 224 -31.24 -24.73 3.78
N GLY A 225 -32.01 -25.81 3.61
CA GLY A 225 -32.48 -26.67 4.68
C GLY A 225 -31.54 -27.85 4.92
N ALA A 226 -31.83 -28.64 5.96
CA ALA A 226 -31.03 -29.82 6.32
C ALA A 226 -30.91 -30.82 5.14
N GLY A 227 -32.00 -31.03 4.39
CA GLY A 227 -32.00 -31.90 3.21
C GLY A 227 -31.09 -31.41 2.07
N ASP A 228 -30.92 -30.09 1.90
CA ASP A 228 -30.06 -29.55 0.83
C ASP A 228 -28.57 -29.85 1.09
N VAL A 229 -28.18 -30.11 2.34
CA VAL A 229 -26.79 -30.41 2.75
C VAL A 229 -26.58 -31.86 3.18
N GLY A 230 -27.58 -32.73 3.02
CA GLY A 230 -27.51 -34.12 3.46
C GLY A 230 -27.44 -34.28 4.98
N ALA A 231 -27.99 -33.33 5.73
CA ALA A 231 -28.08 -33.37 7.19
C ALA A 231 -29.48 -33.77 7.65
N TYR A 232 -29.57 -34.34 8.87
CA TYR A 232 -30.84 -34.51 9.56
C TYR A 232 -31.37 -33.17 10.05
N THR A 233 -32.68 -33.01 10.00
CA THR A 233 -33.36 -31.90 10.69
C THR A 233 -33.22 -32.07 12.20
N LYS A 234 -33.41 -30.95 12.92
CA LYS A 234 -33.46 -30.98 14.39
C LYS A 234 -34.52 -31.96 14.89
N LEU A 235 -35.70 -31.98 14.27
CA LEU A 235 -36.79 -32.90 14.63
C LEU A 235 -36.41 -34.37 14.44
N GLU A 236 -35.78 -34.72 13.33
CA GLU A 236 -35.32 -36.10 13.08
C GLU A 236 -34.27 -36.52 14.12
N THR A 237 -33.33 -35.63 14.43
CA THR A 237 -32.31 -35.86 15.45
C THR A 237 -32.94 -36.04 16.83
N ASP A 238 -33.85 -35.14 17.22
CA ASP A 238 -34.57 -35.20 18.50
C ASP A 238 -35.41 -36.48 18.61
N THR A 239 -36.04 -36.91 17.51
CA THR A 239 -36.80 -38.17 17.44
C THR A 239 -35.90 -39.37 17.64
N ALA A 240 -34.74 -39.43 16.96
CA ALA A 240 -33.78 -40.52 17.12
C ALA A 240 -33.24 -40.58 18.57
N ILE A 241 -32.90 -39.44 19.16
CA ILE A 241 -32.46 -39.34 20.56
C ILE A 241 -33.57 -39.80 21.51
N SER A 242 -34.83 -39.44 21.25
CA SER A 242 -35.97 -39.87 22.06
C SER A 242 -36.12 -41.39 22.06
N VAL A 243 -36.00 -42.04 20.89
CA VAL A 243 -36.01 -43.52 20.79
C VAL A 243 -34.87 -44.14 21.60
N VAL A 244 -33.65 -43.61 21.49
CA VAL A 244 -32.50 -44.09 22.25
C VAL A 244 -32.71 -43.89 23.76
N THR A 245 -33.24 -42.73 24.17
CA THR A 245 -33.55 -42.42 25.57
C THR A 245 -34.62 -43.37 26.10
N ALA A 246 -35.67 -43.66 25.33
CA ALA A 246 -36.69 -44.62 25.69
C ALA A 246 -36.10 -46.04 25.81
N ALA A 247 -35.25 -46.45 24.87
CA ALA A 247 -34.56 -47.74 24.94
C ALA A 247 -33.64 -47.84 26.17
N ALA A 248 -32.91 -46.78 26.50
CA ALA A 248 -32.06 -46.71 27.69
C ALA A 248 -32.90 -46.76 28.99
N ASN A 249 -34.01 -46.04 29.04
CA ASN A 249 -34.95 -46.10 30.17
C ASN A 249 -35.59 -47.48 30.31
N ASN A 250 -35.94 -48.13 29.20
CA ASN A 250 -36.44 -49.52 29.22
C ASN A 250 -35.37 -50.48 29.72
N ALA A 251 -34.11 -50.33 29.30
CA ALA A 251 -32.99 -51.12 29.80
C ALA A 251 -32.77 -50.92 31.31
N ASN A 252 -32.80 -49.67 31.79
CA ASN A 252 -32.71 -49.35 33.22
C ASN A 252 -33.89 -49.92 34.02
N THR A 253 -35.12 -49.77 33.53
CA THR A 253 -36.32 -50.35 34.16
C THR A 253 -36.21 -51.87 34.22
N ASN A 254 -35.76 -52.51 33.14
CA ASN A 254 -35.52 -53.95 33.11
C ASN A 254 -34.46 -54.36 34.13
N ALA A 255 -33.34 -53.64 34.20
CA ALA A 255 -32.28 -53.89 35.17
C ALA A 255 -32.79 -53.75 36.61
N ASN A 256 -33.54 -52.68 36.92
CA ASN A 256 -34.16 -52.46 38.21
C ASN A 256 -35.21 -53.53 38.56
N SER A 257 -35.87 -54.12 37.55
CA SER A 257 -36.88 -55.16 37.71
C SER A 257 -36.29 -56.59 37.74
N ARG A 258 -34.97 -56.77 37.61
CA ARG A 258 -34.30 -58.10 37.64
C ARG A 258 -34.37 -58.79 38.99
N VAL A 259 -34.72 -58.08 40.07
CA VAL A 259 -35.18 -58.69 41.31
C VAL A 259 -36.71 -58.61 41.29
N PRO A 260 -37.40 -59.70 40.95
CA PRO A 260 -38.86 -59.72 40.96
C PRO A 260 -39.39 -59.33 42.34
N SER A 261 -40.46 -58.53 42.42
CA SER A 261 -41.03 -58.07 43.70
C SER A 261 -41.65 -59.21 44.53
N ASP A 262 -41.90 -60.36 43.90
CA ASP A 262 -42.31 -61.62 44.53
C ASP A 262 -41.13 -62.48 44.99
N ARG A 263 -39.87 -62.13 44.65
CA ARG A 263 -38.67 -62.85 45.09
C ARG A 263 -38.53 -62.69 46.60
N ARG A 264 -38.55 -63.81 47.31
CA ARG A 264 -38.41 -63.87 48.75
C ARG A 264 -37.16 -64.66 49.16
N VAL A 265 -36.49 -64.21 50.22
CA VAL A 265 -35.49 -65.00 50.95
C VAL A 265 -36.08 -65.29 52.31
N ASN A 266 -36.22 -66.58 52.64
CA ASN A 266 -36.82 -67.06 53.88
C ASN A 266 -38.18 -66.39 54.20
N GLY A 267 -39.03 -66.26 53.17
CA GLY A 267 -40.38 -65.71 53.28
C GLY A 267 -40.50 -64.19 53.20
N LYS A 268 -39.39 -63.43 53.28
CA LYS A 268 -39.39 -61.96 53.19
C LYS A 268 -39.06 -61.46 51.79
N ALA A 269 -39.82 -60.48 51.30
CA ALA A 269 -39.64 -59.93 49.95
C ALA A 269 -38.37 -59.08 49.83
N LEU A 270 -37.64 -59.24 48.73
CA LEU A 270 -36.41 -58.48 48.41
C LEU A 270 -36.67 -57.10 47.79
N SER A 271 -37.77 -56.43 48.16
CA SER A 271 -38.10 -55.08 47.68
C SER A 271 -37.27 -53.97 48.34
N ALA A 272 -36.47 -54.31 49.35
CA ALA A 272 -35.49 -53.46 50.04
C ALA A 272 -34.47 -54.38 50.75
N ASP A 273 -33.50 -53.80 51.46
CA ASP A 273 -32.63 -54.56 52.36
C ASP A 273 -33.47 -55.32 53.38
N ILE A 274 -33.19 -56.63 53.52
CA ILE A 274 -33.88 -57.50 54.47
C ILE A 274 -32.96 -57.91 55.61
N THR A 275 -33.49 -57.94 56.82
CA THR A 275 -32.83 -58.50 58.00
C THR A 275 -33.47 -59.84 58.34
N LEU A 276 -32.68 -60.90 58.38
CA LEU A 276 -33.09 -62.23 58.83
C LEU A 276 -32.79 -62.37 60.32
N ASN A 277 -33.75 -62.91 61.07
CA ASN A 277 -33.56 -63.32 62.46
C ASN A 277 -33.44 -64.84 62.57
N ALA A 278 -33.19 -65.35 63.78
CA ALA A 278 -32.98 -66.78 64.00
C ALA A 278 -34.18 -67.64 63.53
N ALA A 279 -35.42 -67.18 63.75
CA ALA A 279 -36.62 -67.89 63.32
C ALA A 279 -36.72 -67.99 61.79
N ASP A 280 -36.34 -66.92 61.06
CA ASP A 280 -36.38 -66.89 59.60
C ASP A 280 -35.46 -68.00 59.00
N VAL A 281 -34.38 -68.37 59.66
CA VAL A 281 -33.42 -69.40 59.19
C VAL A 281 -33.58 -70.77 59.88
N GLY A 282 -34.64 -70.96 60.67
CA GLY A 282 -34.85 -72.20 61.43
C GLY A 282 -33.82 -72.42 62.54
N ALA A 283 -33.16 -71.36 63.01
CA ALA A 283 -32.24 -71.37 64.14
C ALA A 283 -32.94 -70.91 65.43
N TYR A 284 -32.39 -71.31 66.57
CA TYR A 284 -32.82 -70.77 67.85
C TYR A 284 -32.21 -69.39 68.07
N THR A 285 -33.00 -68.49 68.65
CA THR A 285 -32.47 -67.21 69.14
C THR A 285 -31.38 -67.47 70.18
N THR A 286 -30.53 -66.48 70.43
CA THR A 286 -29.58 -66.53 71.54
C THR A 286 -30.29 -66.83 72.85
N SER A 287 -31.41 -66.17 73.14
CA SER A 287 -32.22 -66.41 74.36
C SER A 287 -32.79 -67.83 74.47
N GLU A 288 -33.27 -68.42 73.37
CA GLU A 288 -33.73 -69.81 73.34
C GLU A 288 -32.57 -70.81 73.46
N THR A 289 -31.43 -70.49 72.87
CA THR A 289 -30.18 -71.25 73.04
C THR A 289 -29.73 -71.16 74.49
N ASP A 290 -29.76 -69.99 75.11
CA ASP A 290 -29.43 -69.75 76.51
C ASP A 290 -30.39 -70.51 77.44
N THR A 291 -31.68 -70.56 77.12
CA THR A 291 -32.69 -71.34 77.87
C THR A 291 -32.40 -72.84 77.78
N ARG A 292 -32.04 -73.35 76.58
CA ARG A 292 -31.64 -74.77 76.40
C ARG A 292 -30.29 -75.08 77.05
N VAL A 293 -29.34 -74.15 77.01
CA VAL A 293 -28.06 -74.23 77.72
C VAL A 293 -28.28 -74.20 79.22
N ALA A 294 -29.23 -73.41 79.73
CA ALA A 294 -29.61 -73.43 81.14
C ALA A 294 -30.27 -74.76 81.54
N ALA A 295 -31.13 -75.33 80.69
CA ALA A 295 -31.67 -76.67 80.89
C ALA A 295 -30.58 -77.76 80.87
N ALA A 296 -29.61 -77.65 79.96
CA ALA A 296 -28.43 -78.51 79.91
C ALA A 296 -27.50 -78.30 81.12
N ALA A 297 -27.38 -77.07 81.64
CA ALA A 297 -26.65 -76.74 82.85
C ALA A 297 -27.35 -77.32 84.09
N ASN A 298 -28.68 -77.33 84.14
CA ASN A 298 -29.46 -78.02 85.17
C ASN A 298 -29.31 -79.54 85.07
N ALA A 299 -29.32 -80.12 83.86
CA ALA A 299 -29.02 -81.53 83.65
C ALA A 299 -27.56 -81.88 84.04
N ALA A 300 -26.60 -81.00 83.77
CA ALA A 300 -25.20 -81.11 84.19
C ALA A 300 -25.06 -80.96 85.72
N ALA A 301 -25.85 -80.11 86.37
CA ALA A 301 -25.92 -80.00 87.82
C ALA A 301 -26.45 -81.30 88.45
N ASN A 302 -27.52 -81.87 87.90
CA ASN A 302 -28.05 -83.18 88.31
C ASN A 302 -27.02 -84.31 88.07
N ALA A 303 -26.27 -84.27 86.97
CA ALA A 303 -25.15 -85.18 86.72
C ALA A 303 -24.00 -84.98 87.72
N ASN A 304 -23.72 -83.73 88.14
CA ASN A 304 -22.74 -83.41 89.18
C ASN A 304 -23.17 -83.92 90.57
N THR A 305 -24.47 -83.86 90.89
CA THR A 305 -25.01 -84.47 92.13
C THR A 305 -24.84 -85.99 92.11
N ASN A 306 -25.05 -86.63 90.96
CA ASN A 306 -24.77 -88.07 90.77
C ASN A 306 -23.26 -88.41 90.79
N ALA A 307 -22.39 -87.50 90.33
CA ALA A 307 -20.93 -87.66 90.38
C ALA A 307 -20.35 -87.46 91.80
N SER A 308 -20.98 -86.61 92.62
CA SER A 308 -20.59 -86.32 94.01
C SER A 308 -20.68 -87.53 94.96
N GLY A 309 -21.25 -88.66 94.52
CA GLY A 309 -21.29 -89.93 95.25
C GLY A 309 -20.23 -90.97 94.87
N ARG A 310 -19.25 -90.65 93.99
CA ARG A 310 -18.37 -91.68 93.38
C ARG A 310 -16.90 -91.73 93.86
N VAL A 311 -16.49 -90.91 94.84
CA VAL A 311 -15.14 -90.96 95.45
C VAL A 311 -15.25 -91.16 96.97
N PRO A 312 -14.80 -92.29 97.54
CA PRO A 312 -14.73 -92.46 99.00
C PRO A 312 -13.73 -91.49 99.65
N SER A 313 -13.98 -91.09 100.90
CA SER A 313 -13.24 -90.04 101.63
C SER A 313 -11.81 -90.40 102.07
N ASP A 314 -11.22 -91.48 101.54
CA ASP A 314 -9.92 -92.05 101.95
C ASP A 314 -8.79 -91.90 100.92
N ARG A 315 -9.02 -91.24 99.77
CA ARG A 315 -8.03 -91.05 98.68
C ARG A 315 -7.12 -89.81 98.88
N LYS A 316 -5.84 -89.88 98.46
CA LYS A 316 -4.82 -88.80 98.57
C LYS A 316 -4.07 -88.51 97.24
N VAL A 317 -3.58 -87.26 97.03
CA VAL A 317 -2.65 -86.80 95.96
C VAL A 317 -1.46 -86.05 96.59
N ASN A 318 -0.22 -86.44 96.26
CA ASN A 318 1.04 -85.98 96.88
C ASN A 318 0.96 -85.82 98.41
N GLY A 319 0.41 -86.85 99.08
CA GLY A 319 0.29 -86.93 100.54
C GLY A 319 -0.93 -86.19 101.15
N LYS A 320 -1.65 -85.36 100.39
CA LYS A 320 -2.83 -84.61 100.88
C LYS A 320 -4.15 -85.29 100.48
N ALA A 321 -5.12 -85.32 101.40
CA ALA A 321 -6.43 -85.96 101.21
C ALA A 321 -7.35 -85.18 100.27
N LEU A 322 -8.14 -85.90 99.45
CA LEU A 322 -8.98 -85.34 98.39
C LEU A 322 -10.42 -85.02 98.86
N THR A 323 -10.53 -84.35 100.01
CA THR A 323 -11.82 -83.99 100.62
C THR A 323 -12.23 -82.52 100.38
N ALA A 324 -11.33 -81.71 99.78
CA ALA A 324 -11.55 -80.34 99.33
C ALA A 324 -10.45 -79.96 98.32
N ASN A 325 -10.47 -78.72 97.82
CA ASN A 325 -9.42 -78.21 96.93
C ASN A 325 -8.04 -78.31 97.59
N ILE A 326 -7.11 -78.97 96.90
CA ILE A 326 -5.72 -79.11 97.32
C ILE A 326 -4.94 -77.96 96.68
N THR A 327 -4.36 -77.06 97.49
CA THR A 327 -3.43 -76.04 96.98
C THR A 327 -2.02 -76.63 96.90
N LEU A 328 -1.47 -76.61 95.69
CA LEU A 328 -0.09 -76.98 95.37
C LEU A 328 0.69 -75.68 95.09
N GLY A 329 1.79 -75.47 95.82
CA GLY A 329 2.71 -74.36 95.57
C GLY A 329 3.80 -74.73 94.57
N ALA A 330 4.63 -73.74 94.19
CA ALA A 330 5.79 -73.90 93.30
C ALA A 330 6.68 -75.13 93.61
N GLY A 331 6.84 -75.48 94.90
CA GLY A 331 7.59 -76.66 95.34
C GLY A 331 6.87 -78.01 95.20
N ASP A 332 5.55 -78.04 95.10
CA ASP A 332 4.75 -79.28 95.02
C ASP A 332 4.61 -79.82 93.58
N VAL A 333 4.99 -79.01 92.57
CA VAL A 333 4.86 -79.31 91.12
C VAL A 333 6.08 -78.89 90.27
N GLY A 334 7.10 -78.27 90.86
CA GLY A 334 8.36 -77.94 90.19
C GLY A 334 8.35 -76.71 89.25
N ALA A 335 7.58 -75.65 89.55
CA ALA A 335 7.43 -74.46 88.69
C ALA A 335 7.85 -73.13 89.35
N LEU A 336 8.39 -72.17 88.60
CA LEU A 336 8.98 -70.89 89.07
C LEU A 336 8.03 -69.67 88.97
N ALA A 337 8.29 -68.60 89.75
CA ALA A 337 7.40 -67.45 90.01
C ALA A 337 7.57 -66.23 89.07
N LYS A 338 6.62 -65.28 89.14
CA LYS A 338 6.35 -64.16 88.18
C LYS A 338 7.50 -63.19 87.89
N ASP A 339 8.52 -63.15 88.73
CA ASP A 339 9.74 -62.35 88.62
C ASP A 339 10.71 -62.89 87.54
N GLN A 340 10.30 -63.90 86.77
CA GLN A 340 11.07 -64.51 85.67
C GLN A 340 10.57 -64.21 84.24
N ASN A 341 9.58 -63.34 84.03
CA ASN A 341 9.07 -63.05 82.68
C ASN A 341 10.11 -62.32 81.81
N GLY A 342 10.66 -63.01 80.81
CA GLY A 342 11.72 -62.50 79.92
C GLY A 342 13.15 -62.84 80.36
N ALA A 343 13.32 -63.72 81.36
CA ALA A 343 14.60 -64.33 81.71
C ALA A 343 15.02 -65.45 80.73
N ASP A 344 14.06 -66.01 80.01
CA ASP A 344 14.19 -67.06 79.01
C ASP A 344 14.54 -66.54 77.61
N ILE A 345 14.53 -65.23 77.39
CA ILE A 345 15.06 -64.59 76.17
C ILE A 345 16.59 -64.58 76.30
N PRO A 346 17.32 -65.51 75.68
CA PRO A 346 18.75 -65.72 75.97
C PRO A 346 19.60 -64.55 75.45
N ASN A 347 19.08 -63.83 74.45
CA ASN A 347 19.68 -62.64 73.90
C ASN A 347 18.59 -61.65 73.47
N LYS A 348 18.30 -60.69 74.34
CA LYS A 348 17.27 -59.67 74.14
C LYS A 348 17.56 -58.74 72.95
N VAL A 349 18.84 -58.53 72.63
CA VAL A 349 19.29 -57.72 71.49
C VAL A 349 18.97 -58.44 70.17
N MET A 350 19.20 -59.76 70.10
CA MET A 350 18.87 -60.57 68.92
C MET A 350 17.35 -60.69 68.69
N PHE A 351 16.56 -60.73 69.76
CA PHE A 351 15.11 -60.74 69.65
C PHE A 351 14.57 -59.43 69.03
N ALA A 352 15.05 -58.27 69.51
CA ALA A 352 14.68 -56.97 68.93
C ALA A 352 15.11 -56.84 67.45
N LYS A 353 16.30 -57.37 67.11
CA LYS A 353 16.82 -57.43 65.74
C LYS A 353 15.95 -58.27 64.80
N ASN A 354 15.44 -59.42 65.23
CA ASN A 354 14.58 -60.29 64.41
C ASN A 354 13.14 -59.77 64.28
N ALA A 355 12.66 -59.01 65.26
CA ALA A 355 11.32 -58.42 65.23
C ALA A 355 11.26 -57.05 64.54
N SER A 356 12.37 -56.56 63.96
CA SER A 356 12.48 -55.25 63.28
C SER A 356 12.01 -54.07 64.13
N VAL A 357 12.24 -54.13 65.44
CA VAL A 357 11.96 -53.00 66.36
C VAL A 357 13.07 -51.95 66.21
N PRO A 358 12.77 -50.64 66.11
CA PRO A 358 13.80 -49.61 65.96
C PRO A 358 14.82 -49.67 67.08
N LEU A 359 16.10 -49.78 66.75
CA LEU A 359 17.17 -49.67 67.74
C LEU A 359 17.49 -48.18 67.95
N LEU A 360 17.32 -47.71 69.19
CA LEU A 360 17.71 -46.37 69.59
C LEU A 360 19.23 -46.34 69.80
N GLY A 361 19.97 -45.72 68.88
CA GLY A 361 21.31 -45.23 69.19
C GLY A 361 21.15 -44.17 70.27
N SER A 362 21.85 -44.32 71.39
CA SER A 362 21.79 -43.45 72.59
C SER A 362 21.18 -42.06 72.34
N GLY A 363 20.13 -41.69 73.08
CA GLY A 363 19.22 -40.58 72.72
C GLY A 363 19.84 -39.22 72.33
N TRP A 364 21.11 -38.96 72.66
CA TRP A 364 21.91 -37.88 72.10
C TRP A 364 23.34 -38.36 71.78
N VAL A 365 23.83 -38.12 70.57
CA VAL A 365 25.12 -38.57 70.05
C VAL A 365 26.01 -37.36 69.75
N ASN A 366 27.29 -37.43 70.13
CA ASN A 366 28.29 -36.48 69.64
C ASN A 366 28.96 -37.07 68.39
N PHE A 367 28.61 -36.55 67.22
CA PHE A 367 29.18 -37.01 65.95
C PHE A 367 30.65 -36.59 65.83
N GLY A 368 31.58 -37.42 66.32
CA GLY A 368 33.03 -37.22 66.21
C GLY A 368 33.68 -36.47 67.37
N ASN A 369 32.91 -36.09 68.41
CA ASN A 369 33.38 -35.45 69.66
C ASN A 369 34.31 -34.23 69.48
N SER A 370 34.28 -33.57 68.31
CA SER A 370 35.16 -32.44 68.00
C SER A 370 34.65 -31.68 66.77
N THR A 371 35.12 -30.44 66.59
CA THR A 371 34.86 -29.62 65.40
C THR A 371 35.61 -30.14 64.18
N GLY A 372 35.07 -29.92 62.99
CA GLY A 372 35.72 -30.22 61.71
C GLY A 372 34.83 -31.04 60.79
N ALA A 373 35.41 -31.51 59.69
CA ALA A 373 34.67 -32.25 58.67
C ALA A 373 35.01 -33.73 58.67
N TRP A 374 34.03 -34.55 58.27
CA TRP A 374 34.19 -35.92 57.84
C TRP A 374 33.97 -36.01 56.34
N THR A 375 34.69 -36.94 55.72
CA THR A 375 34.29 -37.47 54.41
C THR A 375 33.10 -38.42 54.60
N THR A 376 32.35 -38.66 53.53
CA THR A 376 31.22 -39.59 53.53
C THR A 376 31.62 -40.96 54.06
N PRO A 377 32.74 -41.59 53.62
CA PRO A 377 33.21 -42.84 54.21
C PRO A 377 33.43 -42.79 55.72
N GLN A 378 34.04 -41.70 56.25
CA GLN A 378 34.28 -41.56 57.69
C GLN A 378 32.98 -41.48 58.50
N PHE A 379 31.96 -40.82 57.94
CA PHE A 379 30.64 -40.77 58.58
C PHE A 379 29.94 -42.13 58.56
N ILE A 380 30.04 -42.86 57.45
CA ILE A 380 29.49 -44.22 57.33
C ILE A 380 30.21 -45.18 58.29
N ASP A 381 31.54 -45.12 58.40
CA ASP A 381 32.30 -45.92 59.35
C ASP A 381 31.87 -45.64 60.79
N PHE A 382 31.66 -44.38 61.14
CA PHE A 382 31.15 -44.01 62.47
C PHE A 382 29.77 -44.63 62.76
N LEU A 383 28.85 -44.59 61.80
CA LEU A 383 27.54 -45.25 61.96
C LEU A 383 27.68 -46.77 62.04
N ASN A 384 28.64 -47.36 61.34
CA ASN A 384 28.94 -48.78 61.42
C ASN A 384 29.47 -49.17 62.82
N ASP A 385 30.36 -48.35 63.40
CA ASP A 385 30.86 -48.55 64.76
C ASP A 385 29.77 -48.42 65.83
N MET A 386 28.74 -47.61 65.56
CA MET A 386 27.53 -47.54 66.39
C MET A 386 26.61 -48.76 66.24
N GLY A 387 26.94 -49.69 65.35
CA GLY A 387 26.11 -50.84 65.00
C GLY A 387 24.88 -50.49 64.16
N ALA A 388 24.82 -49.28 63.58
CA ALA A 388 23.60 -48.79 62.92
C ALA A 388 23.16 -49.68 61.74
N PHE A 389 24.12 -50.26 61.00
CA PHE A 389 23.83 -51.14 59.87
C PHE A 389 23.57 -52.60 60.27
N GLU A 390 23.76 -52.96 61.55
CA GLU A 390 23.47 -54.31 62.04
C GLU A 390 21.98 -54.52 62.36
N HIS A 391 21.18 -53.45 62.30
CA HIS A 391 19.76 -53.45 62.64
C HIS A 391 18.91 -53.04 61.43
N GLY A 392 17.71 -53.61 61.34
CA GLY A 392 16.77 -53.30 60.24
C GLY A 392 16.41 -51.82 60.16
N TYR A 393 16.38 -51.16 61.32
CA TYR A 393 16.17 -49.73 61.47
C TYR A 393 16.90 -49.23 62.72
N PHE A 394 17.75 -48.24 62.53
CA PHE A 394 18.47 -47.54 63.58
C PHE A 394 18.19 -46.05 63.50
N VAL A 395 18.06 -45.40 64.65
CA VAL A 395 17.84 -43.96 64.74
C VAL A 395 18.65 -43.36 65.88
N CYS A 396 19.27 -42.22 65.62
CA CYS A 396 19.91 -41.40 66.65
C CYS A 396 19.81 -39.91 66.32
N ALA A 397 20.11 -39.05 67.29
CA ALA A 397 20.09 -37.61 67.13
C ALA A 397 21.41 -37.00 67.62
N GLY A 398 21.94 -36.05 66.86
CA GLY A 398 23.14 -35.30 67.21
C GLY A 398 22.88 -34.35 68.37
N THR A 399 23.86 -34.13 69.24
CA THR A 399 23.78 -33.08 70.25
C THR A 399 23.73 -31.70 69.59
N TRP A 400 23.14 -30.73 70.28
CA TRP A 400 23.03 -29.34 69.80
C TRP A 400 24.35 -28.56 69.79
N ASN A 401 25.46 -29.18 70.17
CA ASN A 401 26.75 -28.52 70.30
C ASN A 401 27.56 -28.64 68.99
N TYR A 402 27.63 -27.54 68.23
CA TYR A 402 28.42 -27.45 67.00
C TYR A 402 29.92 -27.75 67.20
N SER A 403 30.44 -27.62 68.43
CA SER A 403 31.85 -27.89 68.71
C SER A 403 32.20 -29.37 68.89
N THR A 404 31.20 -30.23 69.08
CA THR A 404 31.37 -31.67 69.33
C THR A 404 30.81 -32.53 68.20
N ASN A 405 30.24 -31.90 67.18
CA ASN A 405 29.68 -32.57 66.01
C ASN A 405 30.44 -32.15 64.75
N LYS A 406 30.81 -33.15 63.95
CA LYS A 406 31.43 -32.99 62.64
C LYS A 406 30.40 -32.63 61.58
N LYS A 407 30.88 -32.22 60.41
CA LYS A 407 30.07 -31.91 59.22
C LYS A 407 30.50 -32.81 58.07
N ILE A 408 29.59 -33.17 57.18
CA ILE A 408 29.92 -33.96 55.98
C ILE A 408 30.04 -32.99 54.80
N ILE A 409 31.20 -32.92 54.16
CA ILE A 409 31.49 -31.84 53.18
C ILE A 409 31.68 -32.33 51.74
N ASP A 410 31.79 -33.63 51.52
CA ASP A 410 32.06 -34.23 50.21
C ASP A 410 30.81 -34.79 49.50
N THR A 411 29.62 -34.39 49.95
CA THR A 411 28.36 -34.97 49.45
C THR A 411 28.04 -34.60 48.00
N GLY A 412 28.65 -33.55 47.46
CA GLY A 412 28.29 -32.98 46.15
C GLY A 412 26.92 -32.28 46.12
N CYS A 413 26.13 -32.35 47.19
CA CYS A 413 24.79 -31.76 47.32
C CYS A 413 24.70 -30.67 48.40
N GLY A 414 25.86 -30.20 48.89
CA GLY A 414 26.02 -29.20 49.97
C GLY A 414 26.58 -29.80 51.27
N HIS A 415 27.20 -28.98 52.13
CA HIS A 415 27.68 -29.51 53.42
C HIS A 415 26.50 -29.90 54.32
N VAL A 416 26.67 -30.98 55.10
CA VAL A 416 25.66 -31.52 56.03
C VAL A 416 26.14 -31.31 57.45
N GLU A 417 25.49 -30.39 58.18
CA GLU A 417 25.76 -30.12 59.59
C GLU A 417 25.08 -31.18 60.47
N LEU A 418 25.85 -31.95 61.26
CA LEU A 418 25.29 -33.02 62.10
C LEU A 418 24.87 -32.55 63.50
N ALA A 419 25.21 -31.33 63.90
CA ALA A 419 24.75 -30.76 65.16
C ALA A 419 23.21 -30.64 65.16
N GLY A 420 22.56 -31.28 66.14
CA GLY A 420 21.10 -31.37 66.23
C GLY A 420 20.43 -32.17 65.12
N ALA A 421 21.17 -32.77 64.18
CA ALA A 421 20.59 -33.52 63.07
C ALA A 421 20.05 -34.88 63.54
N VAL A 422 18.95 -35.32 62.93
CA VAL A 422 18.45 -36.69 63.12
C VAL A 422 19.04 -37.57 62.03
N VAL A 423 19.65 -38.68 62.44
CA VAL A 423 20.22 -39.68 61.53
C VAL A 423 19.41 -40.96 61.64
N GLU A 424 18.86 -41.37 60.52
CA GLU A 424 18.12 -42.61 60.37
C GLU A 424 18.87 -43.52 59.41
N VAL A 425 19.00 -44.79 59.82
CA VAL A 425 19.63 -45.82 59.02
C VAL A 425 18.63 -46.93 58.77
N PHE A 426 18.33 -47.15 57.51
CA PHE A 426 17.54 -48.28 57.04
C PHE A 426 18.49 -49.25 56.37
N ALA A 427 18.79 -50.35 57.05
CA ALA A 427 19.63 -51.41 56.53
C ALA A 427 18.79 -52.68 56.35
N SER A 428 18.83 -53.28 55.17
CA SER A 428 18.16 -54.56 54.94
C SER A 428 19.14 -55.73 55.03
N ARG A 429 18.62 -56.96 55.18
CA ARG A 429 19.42 -58.20 55.05
C ARG A 429 20.08 -58.38 53.67
N PHE A 430 19.73 -57.54 52.69
CA PHE A 430 20.24 -57.56 51.32
C PHE A 430 21.22 -56.40 51.04
N ASN A 431 21.86 -55.89 52.08
CA ASN A 431 23.01 -54.98 52.03
C ASN A 431 22.80 -53.62 51.33
N LEU A 432 21.56 -53.22 51.07
CA LEU A 432 21.22 -51.83 50.77
C LEU A 432 21.28 -50.99 52.06
N ARG A 433 22.09 -49.92 52.04
CA ARG A 433 22.22 -48.97 53.14
C ARG A 433 21.64 -47.64 52.71
N THR A 434 20.54 -47.25 53.34
CA THR A 434 20.00 -45.90 53.20
C THR A 434 20.25 -45.15 54.49
N VAL A 435 21.07 -44.10 54.41
CA VAL A 435 21.27 -43.16 55.52
C VAL A 435 20.55 -41.87 55.18
N ARG A 436 19.61 -41.49 56.02
CA ARG A 436 18.91 -40.23 55.92
C ARG A 436 19.34 -39.33 57.06
N VAL A 437 19.83 -38.15 56.71
CA VAL A 437 20.19 -37.09 57.64
C VAL A 437 19.24 -35.93 57.45
N THR A 438 18.49 -35.59 58.49
CA THR A 438 17.65 -34.39 58.50
C THR A 438 18.35 -33.33 59.32
N THR A 439 18.82 -32.28 58.65
CA THR A 439 19.51 -31.16 59.31
C THR A 439 18.51 -30.16 59.90
N MET A 440 18.94 -29.44 60.93
CA MET A 440 18.16 -28.37 61.54
C MET A 440 18.14 -27.11 60.67
N SER A 441 17.25 -26.17 60.98
CA SER A 441 17.08 -24.91 60.22
C SER A 441 18.22 -23.89 60.39
N SER A 442 19.24 -24.19 61.19
CA SER A 442 20.40 -23.34 61.43
C SER A 442 21.69 -24.15 61.41
N SER A 443 22.78 -23.53 60.96
CA SER A 443 24.11 -24.13 60.93
C SER A 443 25.17 -23.07 61.25
N SER A 444 26.31 -23.52 61.74
CA SER A 444 27.52 -22.70 61.93
C SER A 444 28.44 -22.70 60.70
N ASP A 445 28.11 -23.50 59.68
CA ASP A 445 28.82 -23.56 58.40
C ASP A 445 28.12 -22.65 57.38
N PRO A 446 28.82 -21.67 56.78
CA PRO A 446 28.24 -20.88 55.70
C PRO A 446 27.89 -21.73 54.46
N ASP A 447 28.55 -22.87 54.27
CA ASP A 447 28.36 -23.74 53.10
C ASP A 447 27.42 -24.93 53.38
N ALA A 448 26.93 -25.08 54.62
CA ALA A 448 25.93 -26.09 54.94
C ALA A 448 24.55 -25.66 54.48
N ILE A 449 23.86 -26.61 53.86
CA ILE A 449 22.52 -26.36 53.34
C ILE A 449 21.50 -27.11 54.19
N GLN A 450 20.42 -26.43 54.56
CA GLN A 450 19.35 -27.07 55.34
C GLN A 450 18.51 -27.97 54.44
N GLY A 451 18.13 -29.13 54.96
CA GLY A 451 17.28 -30.07 54.25
C GLY A 451 17.46 -31.51 54.71
N GLN A 452 16.79 -32.40 53.97
CA GLN A 452 16.98 -33.83 54.11
C GLN A 452 17.99 -34.31 53.08
N PHE A 453 19.05 -34.94 53.57
CA PHE A 453 20.09 -35.55 52.77
C PHE A 453 19.94 -37.06 52.87
N VAL A 454 19.87 -37.73 51.73
CA VAL A 454 19.71 -39.17 51.64
C VAL A 454 20.91 -39.73 50.91
N TYR A 455 21.71 -40.50 51.62
CA TYR A 455 22.75 -41.34 51.06
C TYR A 455 22.17 -42.73 50.80
N VAL A 456 22.32 -43.22 49.57
CA VAL A 456 21.92 -44.58 49.21
C VAL A 456 23.10 -45.29 48.61
N GLU A 457 23.46 -46.43 49.20
CA GLU A 457 24.55 -47.28 48.74
C GLU A 457 24.02 -48.66 48.32
N SER A 458 24.52 -49.16 47.18
CA SER A 458 24.14 -50.45 46.60
C SER A 458 25.34 -51.35 46.31
N GLU A 459 25.13 -52.65 46.55
CA GLU A 459 26.00 -53.81 46.25
C GLU A 459 26.78 -53.75 44.93
N THR A 460 26.11 -53.33 43.86
CA THR A 460 26.60 -53.59 42.50
C THR A 460 27.69 -52.64 42.04
N THR A 461 27.84 -51.48 42.69
CA THR A 461 28.78 -50.44 42.27
C THR A 461 29.76 -50.02 43.36
N GLY A 462 29.50 -50.33 44.64
CA GLY A 462 30.36 -49.91 45.77
C GLY A 462 30.50 -48.39 45.92
N SER A 463 29.67 -47.62 45.21
CA SER A 463 29.68 -46.16 45.18
C SER A 463 28.29 -45.67 45.58
N GLY A 464 28.12 -45.28 46.84
CA GLY A 464 26.90 -44.61 47.26
C GLY A 464 26.88 -43.15 46.83
N GLU A 465 25.68 -42.64 46.56
CA GLU A 465 25.47 -41.25 46.15
C GLU A 465 24.59 -40.53 47.15
N TRP A 466 24.92 -39.26 47.40
CA TRP A 466 24.04 -38.37 48.14
C TRP A 466 23.01 -37.74 47.21
N ARG A 467 21.80 -37.61 47.75
CA ARG A 467 20.73 -36.80 47.17
C ARG A 467 20.22 -35.86 48.24
N ARG A 468 19.90 -34.63 47.84
CA ARG A 468 19.24 -33.66 48.71
C ARG A 468 17.81 -33.46 48.23
N GLU A 469 16.85 -33.57 49.14
CA GLU A 469 15.46 -33.20 48.83
C GLU A 469 15.31 -31.67 48.86
N PHE A 470 14.81 -31.09 47.76
CA PHE A 470 14.58 -29.66 47.64
C PHE A 470 13.22 -29.27 48.24
N ASN A 471 13.21 -28.29 49.14
CA ASN A 471 11.98 -27.65 49.62
C ASN A 471 11.74 -26.35 48.84
N THR A 472 10.51 -26.10 48.40
CA THR A 472 10.08 -24.98 47.54
C THR A 472 10.29 -23.58 48.12
N LYS A 473 10.81 -23.45 49.34
CA LYS A 473 10.88 -22.15 50.03
C LYS A 473 12.01 -21.24 49.59
N ASN A 474 13.01 -21.67 48.81
CA ASN A 474 14.12 -20.82 48.32
C ASN A 474 14.85 -21.42 47.09
N LEU A 475 14.16 -21.72 45.98
CA LEU A 475 14.83 -22.08 44.73
C LEU A 475 15.14 -20.82 43.92
N THR A 476 16.40 -20.61 43.54
CA THR A 476 16.74 -19.61 42.52
C THR A 476 16.52 -20.21 41.12
N PRO A 477 16.28 -19.39 40.08
CA PRO A 477 16.16 -19.89 38.71
C PRO A 477 17.36 -20.76 38.27
N ALA A 478 18.57 -20.42 38.73
CA ALA A 478 19.76 -21.21 38.47
C ALA A 478 19.70 -22.64 39.06
N ASP A 479 19.06 -22.82 40.21
CA ASP A 479 18.97 -24.12 40.92
C ASP A 479 18.11 -25.16 40.16
N ILE A 480 17.32 -24.74 39.18
CA ILE A 480 16.45 -25.61 38.36
C ILE A 480 16.72 -25.49 36.85
N GLY A 481 17.79 -24.82 36.45
CA GLY A 481 18.13 -24.60 35.03
C GLY A 481 17.21 -23.60 34.32
N ALA A 482 16.50 -22.73 35.05
CA ALA A 482 15.68 -21.65 34.51
C ALA A 482 16.46 -20.32 34.42
N LEU A 483 16.21 -19.53 33.37
CA LEU A 483 16.79 -18.19 33.21
C LEU A 483 16.16 -17.21 34.21
N THR A 484 16.96 -16.27 34.73
CA THR A 484 16.49 -15.21 35.64
C THR A 484 15.52 -14.24 34.94
N THR A 485 14.78 -13.42 35.69
CA THR A 485 13.83 -12.44 35.12
C THR A 485 14.52 -11.43 34.18
N GLU A 486 15.81 -11.12 34.42
CA GLU A 486 16.66 -10.32 33.51
C GLU A 486 17.08 -11.09 32.23
N GLY A 487 16.92 -12.40 32.20
CA GLY A 487 17.17 -13.27 31.05
C GLY A 487 15.97 -13.46 30.11
N THR A 488 14.86 -12.75 30.33
CA THR A 488 13.69 -12.77 29.43
C THR A 488 13.62 -11.51 28.55
N ALA A 489 12.95 -11.61 27.40
CA ALA A 489 12.86 -10.59 26.35
C ALA A 489 12.47 -9.17 26.80
N ALA A 490 11.94 -9.00 28.03
CA ALA A 490 11.66 -7.70 28.63
C ALA A 490 12.92 -6.84 28.90
N ALA A 491 14.14 -7.42 28.94
CA ALA A 491 15.40 -6.68 29.09
C ALA A 491 16.12 -6.41 27.76
N ALA A 492 15.61 -6.90 26.62
CA ALA A 492 16.29 -6.76 25.33
C ALA A 492 16.10 -5.35 24.75
N ALA A 493 16.95 -4.40 25.14
CA ALA A 493 17.04 -3.08 24.52
C ALA A 493 17.53 -3.13 23.05
N LYS A 494 18.07 -4.28 22.62
CA LYS A 494 18.63 -4.52 21.30
C LYS A 494 18.45 -5.99 20.88
N LEU A 495 18.10 -6.24 19.61
CA LEU A 495 18.15 -7.57 19.00
C LEU A 495 19.62 -8.01 18.84
N SER A 496 19.95 -9.23 19.26
CA SER A 496 21.32 -9.78 19.13
C SER A 496 21.80 -9.86 17.68
N ILE A 497 20.86 -10.05 16.75
CA ILE A 497 21.08 -9.98 15.30
C ILE A 497 20.10 -8.96 14.72
N ALA A 498 20.62 -7.85 14.19
CA ALA A 498 19.81 -6.85 13.50
C ALA A 498 19.08 -7.47 12.30
N ARG A 499 17.79 -7.18 12.17
CA ARG A 499 16.99 -7.61 11.02
C ARG A 499 16.87 -6.45 10.04
N THR A 500 16.75 -6.74 8.76
CA THR A 500 16.57 -5.68 7.74
C THR A 500 15.09 -5.48 7.46
N ILE A 501 14.61 -4.25 7.55
CA ILE A 501 13.30 -3.83 7.02
C ILE A 501 13.60 -2.96 5.81
N ASN A 502 13.24 -3.43 4.61
CA ASN A 502 13.54 -2.74 3.35
C ASN A 502 15.02 -2.34 3.22
N SER A 503 15.90 -3.32 3.50
CA SER A 503 17.36 -3.19 3.49
C SER A 503 17.96 -2.22 4.52
N VAL A 504 17.16 -1.67 5.43
CA VAL A 504 17.63 -0.88 6.58
C VAL A 504 17.70 -1.77 7.81
N ALA A 505 18.88 -1.84 8.44
CA ALA A 505 19.08 -2.62 9.65
C ALA A 505 18.30 -2.02 10.84
N PHE A 506 17.56 -2.87 11.54
CA PHE A 506 16.80 -2.52 12.72
C PHE A 506 17.09 -3.55 13.82
N ASP A 507 17.52 -3.04 14.96
CA ASP A 507 17.82 -3.82 16.15
C ASP A 507 17.04 -3.35 17.37
N GLY A 508 16.11 -2.40 17.22
CA GLY A 508 15.25 -1.93 18.31
C GLY A 508 15.84 -0.86 19.21
N THR A 509 17.09 -0.41 18.99
CA THR A 509 17.72 0.61 19.85
C THR A 509 17.27 2.05 19.54
N ALA A 510 16.70 2.30 18.36
CA ALA A 510 16.19 3.60 17.93
C ALA A 510 15.02 3.44 16.95
N ASN A 511 14.26 4.52 16.72
CA ASN A 511 13.23 4.56 15.68
C ASN A 511 13.85 4.32 14.30
N ILE A 512 13.20 3.48 13.48
CA ILE A 512 13.64 3.22 12.11
C ILE A 512 13.28 4.40 11.20
N SER A 513 14.25 4.91 10.45
CA SER A 513 14.06 5.96 9.44
C SER A 513 14.15 5.36 8.04
N LEU A 514 13.02 5.33 7.33
CA LEU A 514 12.93 4.84 5.96
C LEU A 514 12.90 6.03 5.00
N THR A 515 13.74 5.99 3.97
CA THR A 515 13.76 6.97 2.87
C THR A 515 12.89 6.49 1.70
N PRO A 516 12.46 7.39 0.79
CA PRO A 516 11.77 6.98 -0.46
C PRO A 516 12.52 5.88 -1.22
N ALA A 517 13.86 5.94 -1.27
CA ALA A 517 14.69 4.91 -1.88
C ALA A 517 14.53 3.53 -1.22
N ASN A 518 14.34 3.47 0.10
CA ASN A 518 14.12 2.20 0.80
C ASN A 518 12.79 1.53 0.41
N ILE A 519 11.79 2.29 -0.03
CA ILE A 519 10.47 1.75 -0.41
C ILE A 519 10.24 1.72 -1.94
N GLY A 520 11.28 1.97 -2.73
CA GLY A 520 11.17 2.05 -4.19
C GLY A 520 10.36 3.26 -4.70
N ALA A 521 10.23 4.31 -3.89
CA ALA A 521 9.57 5.56 -4.24
C ALA A 521 10.59 6.63 -4.65
N LEU A 522 10.23 7.47 -5.62
CA LEU A 522 11.05 8.61 -6.04
C LEU A 522 10.84 9.79 -5.07
N PRO A 523 11.89 10.47 -4.60
CA PRO A 523 11.77 11.61 -3.70
C PRO A 523 11.10 12.82 -4.39
N ALA A 524 10.19 13.48 -3.67
CA ALA A 524 9.37 14.59 -4.19
C ALA A 524 10.17 15.86 -4.54
N GLU A 525 11.38 16.02 -4.00
CA GLU A 525 12.21 17.22 -4.22
C GLU A 525 13.22 17.10 -5.38
N GLU A 526 13.36 15.93 -6.03
CA GLU A 526 14.40 15.70 -7.04
C GLU A 526 13.92 15.55 -8.48
N THR A 527 12.61 15.63 -8.77
CA THR A 527 12.12 15.42 -10.14
C THR A 527 12.36 16.58 -11.11
N ALA A 528 12.57 17.80 -10.63
CA ALA A 528 12.89 18.95 -11.49
C ALA A 528 14.38 19.32 -11.50
N VAL A 529 15.13 18.98 -10.45
CA VAL A 529 16.54 19.38 -10.30
C VAL A 529 17.50 18.34 -10.92
N ALA A 530 17.11 17.05 -10.99
CA ALA A 530 17.96 16.01 -11.59
C ALA A 530 17.86 15.91 -13.12
N ALA A 531 16.79 16.45 -13.74
CA ALA A 531 16.61 16.44 -15.19
C ALA A 531 17.45 17.54 -15.87
N SER A 532 18.77 17.44 -15.73
CA SER A 532 19.75 18.30 -16.41
C SER A 532 19.84 18.03 -17.92
N LYS A 533 19.24 16.93 -18.40
CA LYS A 533 19.12 16.60 -19.83
C LYS A 533 17.94 15.68 -20.14
N LEU A 534 17.42 15.75 -21.36
CA LEU A 534 16.48 14.78 -21.93
C LEU A 534 17.18 13.44 -22.15
N ALA A 535 16.59 12.34 -21.66
CA ALA A 535 17.12 10.99 -21.87
C ALA A 535 17.21 10.59 -23.35
N THR A 536 16.37 11.21 -24.20
CA THR A 536 16.46 11.10 -25.66
C THR A 536 16.48 12.51 -26.25
N PRO A 537 17.63 12.99 -26.75
CA PRO A 537 17.75 14.29 -27.38
C PRO A 537 16.75 14.45 -28.53
N ARG A 538 16.07 15.59 -28.58
CA ARG A 538 15.11 15.90 -29.66
C ARG A 538 15.79 16.82 -30.67
N LYS A 539 15.43 16.69 -31.94
CA LYS A 539 15.99 17.56 -32.99
C LYS A 539 15.16 18.83 -33.11
N ILE A 540 15.79 19.99 -32.92
CA ILE A 540 15.23 21.29 -33.26
C ILE A 540 15.95 21.77 -34.53
N ASN A 541 15.23 21.81 -35.65
CA ASN A 541 15.79 22.14 -36.97
C ASN A 541 17.06 21.31 -37.33
N GLY A 542 17.01 20.01 -37.04
CA GLY A 542 18.11 19.07 -37.33
C GLY A 542 19.22 19.00 -36.28
N VAL A 543 19.33 20.00 -35.39
CA VAL A 543 20.32 20.02 -34.30
C VAL A 543 19.74 19.30 -33.08
N ALA A 544 20.49 18.34 -32.53
CA ALA A 544 20.08 17.60 -31.34
C ALA A 544 20.15 18.52 -30.11
N PHE A 545 19.08 18.54 -29.32
CA PHE A 545 18.95 19.31 -28.10
C PHE A 545 18.44 18.42 -26.98
N ASP A 546 19.17 18.43 -25.87
CA ASP A 546 18.79 17.72 -24.66
C ASP A 546 18.61 18.64 -23.46
N GLY A 547 18.79 19.95 -23.60
CA GLY A 547 18.60 20.91 -22.50
C GLY A 547 19.79 21.05 -21.56
N SER A 548 20.92 20.39 -21.83
CA SER A 548 22.13 20.52 -21.00
C SER A 548 22.92 21.81 -21.23
N SER A 549 22.63 22.53 -22.32
CA SER A 549 23.19 23.85 -22.65
C SER A 549 22.23 24.61 -23.57
N ASP A 550 22.43 25.93 -23.71
CA ASP A 550 21.75 26.71 -24.77
C ASP A 550 22.04 26.12 -26.15
N ILE A 551 21.04 26.22 -27.05
CA ILE A 551 21.12 25.68 -28.41
C ILE A 551 21.56 26.76 -29.41
N ASP A 552 22.70 26.55 -30.08
CA ASP A 552 23.12 27.38 -31.22
C ASP A 552 22.58 26.76 -32.52
N ILE A 553 21.74 27.52 -33.23
CA ILE A 553 21.11 27.11 -34.48
C ILE A 553 21.79 27.69 -35.74
N GLY A 554 22.98 28.29 -35.57
CA GLY A 554 23.83 28.82 -36.64
C GLY A 554 23.29 30.08 -37.32
N SER A 555 24.20 30.93 -37.83
CA SER A 555 23.85 32.08 -38.66
C SER A 555 23.36 31.63 -40.04
N ARG A 556 22.20 32.14 -40.47
CA ARG A 556 21.57 31.77 -41.74
C ARG A 556 21.51 32.96 -42.70
N VAL A 557 21.67 32.69 -43.99
CA VAL A 557 21.57 33.71 -45.05
C VAL A 557 20.31 33.45 -45.86
N TRP A 558 19.55 34.51 -46.09
CA TRP A 558 18.32 34.47 -46.87
C TRP A 558 18.67 34.59 -48.36
N ILE A 559 18.41 33.55 -49.13
CA ILE A 559 18.63 33.53 -50.58
C ILE A 559 17.32 33.09 -51.23
N SER A 560 16.77 33.92 -52.13
CA SER A 560 15.61 33.58 -52.96
C SER A 560 14.49 32.82 -52.23
N SER A 561 13.93 33.44 -51.18
CA SER A 561 12.81 32.90 -50.39
C SER A 561 13.13 31.75 -49.43
N GLU A 562 14.37 31.25 -49.39
CA GLU A 562 14.76 30.14 -48.51
C GLU A 562 15.94 30.50 -47.59
N TYR A 563 15.98 29.85 -46.43
CA TYR A 563 17.04 30.01 -45.43
C TYR A 563 18.07 28.89 -45.60
N THR A 564 19.25 29.22 -46.13
CA THR A 564 20.37 28.29 -46.27
C THR A 564 21.39 28.47 -45.13
N PRO A 565 21.87 27.38 -44.48
CA PRO A 565 22.92 27.44 -43.47
C PRO A 565 24.25 27.92 -44.08
N ALA A 566 24.91 28.90 -43.46
CA ALA A 566 26.22 29.37 -43.91
C ALA A 566 27.33 28.50 -43.31
N THR A 567 27.75 27.46 -44.01
CA THR A 567 28.93 26.67 -43.62
C THR A 567 30.17 27.22 -44.32
N SER A 568 30.97 27.99 -43.58
CA SER A 568 32.38 28.36 -43.83
C SER A 568 32.75 28.82 -45.26
N THR A 569 32.90 30.14 -45.46
CA THR A 569 33.73 30.85 -46.49
C THR A 569 33.96 30.17 -47.86
N PRO A 570 33.71 30.78 -49.05
CA PRO A 570 32.86 31.92 -49.48
C PRO A 570 31.39 31.54 -49.69
N ILE A 571 30.46 32.49 -49.55
CA ILE A 571 29.07 32.28 -49.98
C ILE A 571 28.99 32.56 -51.48
N VAL A 572 28.81 31.49 -52.27
CA VAL A 572 28.59 31.55 -53.72
C VAL A 572 27.09 31.45 -53.98
N VAL A 573 26.51 32.45 -54.63
CA VAL A 573 25.07 32.50 -54.94
C VAL A 573 24.89 32.62 -56.44
N SER A 574 24.08 31.74 -57.04
CA SER A 574 23.69 31.91 -58.45
C SER A 574 22.81 33.14 -58.59
N HIS A 575 23.16 34.06 -59.49
CA HIS A 575 22.34 35.24 -59.75
C HIS A 575 21.15 34.93 -60.68
N GLY A 576 21.09 33.74 -61.29
CA GLY A 576 19.96 33.29 -62.12
C GLY A 576 19.78 34.04 -63.46
N LEU A 577 20.71 34.92 -63.83
CA LEU A 577 20.66 35.64 -65.11
C LEU A 577 21.38 34.81 -66.19
N SER A 578 20.79 34.68 -67.38
CA SER A 578 21.38 33.95 -68.52
C SER A 578 21.53 34.87 -69.73
N GLY A 579 22.59 34.68 -70.52
CA GLY A 579 22.85 35.47 -71.75
C GLY A 579 23.45 36.86 -71.54
N ILE A 580 23.94 37.17 -70.33
CA ILE A 580 24.48 38.48 -69.95
C ILE A 580 26.01 38.42 -69.90
N ASN A 581 26.72 39.38 -70.50
CA ASN A 581 28.18 39.46 -70.39
C ASN A 581 28.58 40.08 -69.03
N PRO A 582 29.26 39.33 -68.13
CA PRO A 582 29.61 39.82 -66.80
C PRO A 582 30.56 41.03 -66.82
N LEU A 583 31.26 41.30 -67.93
CA LEU A 583 32.11 42.49 -68.07
C LEU A 583 31.34 43.81 -68.16
N HIS A 584 30.03 43.77 -68.47
CA HIS A 584 29.18 44.96 -68.51
C HIS A 584 28.36 45.15 -67.23
N CYS A 585 28.33 44.14 -66.36
CA CYS A 585 27.63 44.24 -65.09
C CYS A 585 28.45 44.99 -64.03
N ARG A 586 27.76 45.76 -63.19
CA ARG A 586 28.28 46.30 -61.93
C ARG A 586 27.50 45.71 -60.76
N CYS A 587 28.19 45.37 -59.68
CA CYS A 587 27.56 44.90 -58.44
C CYS A 587 27.81 45.91 -57.31
N ASP A 588 26.75 46.33 -56.63
CA ASP A 588 26.84 47.15 -55.42
C ASP A 588 26.31 46.39 -54.20
N VAL A 589 26.90 46.67 -53.03
CA VAL A 589 26.47 46.13 -51.74
C VAL A 589 25.86 47.27 -50.92
N LEU A 590 24.64 47.04 -50.44
CA LEU A 590 23.87 47.90 -49.55
C LEU A 590 23.70 47.19 -48.21
N VAL A 591 23.54 47.93 -47.12
CA VAL A 591 23.20 47.32 -45.83
C VAL A 591 21.88 47.93 -45.34
N LYS A 592 20.92 47.06 -45.07
CA LYS A 592 19.59 47.40 -44.57
C LYS A 592 19.49 47.04 -43.11
N CYS A 593 19.07 48.00 -42.29
CA CYS A 593 18.72 47.76 -40.90
C CYS A 593 17.46 46.89 -40.85
N ILE A 594 17.49 45.79 -40.12
CA ILE A 594 16.32 44.90 -39.94
C ILE A 594 15.70 45.01 -38.55
N THR A 595 16.44 45.53 -37.58
CA THR A 595 15.98 45.82 -36.22
C THR A 595 16.61 47.13 -35.78
N ALA A 596 15.83 48.04 -35.18
CA ALA A 596 16.29 49.40 -34.89
C ALA A 596 17.59 49.44 -34.07
N GLU A 597 18.57 50.22 -34.52
CA GLU A 597 19.89 50.34 -33.90
C GLU A 597 20.54 51.67 -34.25
N GLY A 598 21.21 52.32 -33.29
CA GLY A 598 22.12 53.44 -33.57
C GLY A 598 21.47 54.63 -34.30
N GLY A 599 20.18 54.89 -34.05
CA GLY A 599 19.42 55.96 -34.72
C GLY A 599 18.76 55.55 -36.04
N TYR A 600 18.98 54.33 -36.52
CA TYR A 600 18.34 53.77 -37.72
C TYR A 600 17.15 52.91 -37.33
N GLN A 601 16.04 53.07 -38.05
CA GLN A 601 14.85 52.22 -37.93
C GLN A 601 15.00 50.96 -38.77
N ALA A 602 14.27 49.91 -38.41
CA ALA A 602 14.13 48.73 -39.26
C ALA A 602 13.55 49.15 -40.62
N GLY A 603 14.29 48.91 -41.71
CA GLY A 603 13.96 49.41 -43.03
C GLY A 603 15.02 50.32 -43.63
N ASP A 604 15.73 51.07 -42.78
CA ASP A 604 16.67 52.09 -43.23
C ASP A 604 17.88 51.47 -43.93
N PHE A 605 18.38 52.15 -44.95
CA PHE A 605 19.58 51.77 -45.68
C PHE A 605 20.72 52.73 -45.35
N ALA A 606 21.91 52.19 -45.08
CA ALA A 606 23.13 52.98 -45.01
C ALA A 606 23.87 52.85 -46.35
N ILE A 607 24.16 53.96 -47.07
CA ILE A 607 24.82 53.89 -48.39
C ILE A 607 25.72 55.10 -48.74
N ASN A 608 26.97 54.80 -49.14
CA ASN A 608 27.60 55.19 -50.42
C ASN A 608 28.64 54.09 -50.78
N PRO A 609 28.94 53.82 -52.07
CA PRO A 609 29.72 52.65 -52.49
C PRO A 609 31.19 52.90 -52.13
N MET A 610 31.89 51.87 -51.67
CA MET A 610 33.29 51.92 -51.24
C MET A 610 33.43 52.65 -49.88
N THR A 611 33.61 52.01 -48.73
CA THR A 611 34.46 50.86 -48.42
C THR A 611 34.00 50.36 -47.04
N LEU A 612 33.44 49.15 -46.95
CA LEU A 612 33.09 48.56 -45.66
C LEU A 612 34.39 48.06 -45.01
N PHE A 613 34.88 48.77 -43.99
CA PHE A 613 36.04 48.34 -43.22
C PHE A 613 35.57 47.52 -42.04
N MET A 614 35.92 46.24 -42.06
CA MET A 614 35.71 45.33 -40.94
C MET A 614 37.02 45.28 -40.16
N GLN A 615 37.01 45.81 -38.94
CA GLN A 615 38.23 46.00 -38.16
C GLN A 615 38.48 44.77 -37.29
N ASN A 616 39.52 44.01 -37.62
CA ASN A 616 40.23 43.12 -36.70
C ASN A 616 41.73 43.39 -36.90
N ASP A 617 42.23 44.51 -36.34
CA ASP A 617 43.63 44.94 -36.13
C ASP A 617 44.77 44.56 -37.11
N ILE A 618 44.49 44.03 -38.30
CA ILE A 618 45.45 43.69 -39.34
C ILE A 618 44.79 44.01 -40.68
N ALA A 619 45.38 44.95 -41.43
CA ALA A 619 44.91 45.30 -42.77
C ALA A 619 45.00 44.06 -43.69
N HIS A 620 43.86 43.49 -44.08
CA HIS A 620 43.79 42.34 -44.99
C HIS A 620 42.97 42.68 -46.25
N PRO A 621 43.39 42.24 -47.45
CA PRO A 621 42.77 42.56 -48.74
C PRO A 621 41.43 41.85 -49.03
N TYR A 622 40.79 41.25 -48.02
CA TYR A 622 39.48 40.61 -48.15
C TYR A 622 38.38 41.53 -47.63
N CYS A 623 38.25 42.70 -48.26
CA CYS A 623 37.02 43.47 -48.14
C CYS A 623 35.87 42.67 -48.78
N LEU A 624 34.63 42.92 -48.35
CA LEU A 624 33.41 42.39 -48.98
C LEU A 624 33.30 42.94 -50.40
N GLN A 625 34.11 42.40 -51.32
CA GLN A 625 34.13 42.78 -52.72
C GLN A 625 33.36 41.70 -53.48
N PRO A 626 32.14 41.99 -53.94
CA PRO A 626 31.43 41.05 -54.78
C PRO A 626 32.20 40.88 -56.08
N ALA A 627 32.61 39.65 -56.38
CA ALA A 627 33.12 39.28 -57.70
C ALA A 627 31.97 38.62 -58.48
N LEU A 628 31.70 39.13 -59.68
CA LEU A 628 30.73 38.54 -60.60
C LEU A 628 31.46 37.66 -61.60
N ASN A 629 31.04 36.40 -61.71
CA ASN A 629 31.43 35.52 -62.81
C ASN A 629 30.20 35.17 -63.66
N ALA A 630 30.37 34.39 -64.73
CA ALA A 630 29.34 34.16 -65.75
C ALA A 630 28.00 33.59 -65.23
N SER A 631 27.96 33.04 -64.00
CA SER A 631 26.73 32.46 -63.44
C SER A 631 26.55 32.65 -61.93
N THR A 632 27.50 33.25 -61.21
CA THR A 632 27.47 33.34 -59.75
C THR A 632 28.08 34.65 -59.23
N VAL A 633 27.64 35.05 -58.04
CA VAL A 633 28.28 36.08 -57.20
C VAL A 633 28.95 35.40 -56.03
N GLN A 634 30.23 35.70 -55.82
CA GLN A 634 31.00 35.18 -54.69
C GLN A 634 31.21 36.27 -53.63
N LEU A 635 30.93 35.93 -52.37
CA LEU A 635 31.11 36.80 -51.20
C LEU A 635 32.03 36.13 -50.18
N ASN A 636 33.15 36.77 -49.86
CA ASN A 636 34.04 36.32 -48.79
C ASN A 636 33.65 37.06 -47.50
N ILE A 637 33.10 36.35 -46.51
CA ILE A 637 32.70 36.90 -45.21
C ILE A 637 33.49 36.17 -44.10
N MET A 638 34.09 36.89 -43.15
CA MET A 638 34.71 36.26 -41.97
C MET A 638 33.72 36.11 -40.80
N HIS A 639 33.94 35.07 -40.00
CA HIS A 639 32.97 34.54 -39.04
C HIS A 639 32.71 35.38 -37.76
N HIS A 640 33.45 36.47 -37.52
CA HIS A 640 33.24 37.33 -36.35
C HIS A 640 33.63 38.78 -36.66
N LEU A 641 32.68 39.64 -37.07
CA LEU A 641 33.02 41.02 -37.44
C LEU A 641 31.95 42.04 -37.01
N SER A 642 32.41 43.09 -36.35
CA SER A 642 31.73 44.38 -36.23
C SER A 642 32.14 45.23 -37.42
N ALA A 643 31.16 45.77 -38.16
CA ALA A 643 31.45 46.59 -39.33
C ALA A 643 31.41 48.07 -38.96
N SER A 644 32.35 48.86 -39.50
CA SER A 644 32.35 50.32 -39.36
C SER A 644 32.15 50.99 -40.71
N PHE A 645 31.32 52.03 -40.76
CA PHE A 645 31.21 52.89 -41.94
C PHE A 645 32.15 54.07 -41.80
N LYS A 646 33.05 54.24 -42.79
CA LYS A 646 33.84 55.47 -42.95
C LYS A 646 33.23 56.28 -44.08
N THR A 647 32.52 57.34 -43.74
CA THR A 647 32.14 58.38 -44.70
C THR A 647 32.71 59.71 -44.23
N SER A 648 32.97 60.64 -45.14
CA SER A 648 33.55 61.96 -44.80
C SER A 648 32.63 62.83 -43.93
N THR A 649 31.39 62.43 -43.71
CA THR A 649 30.34 63.27 -43.09
C THR A 649 29.76 62.67 -41.80
N ILE A 650 29.97 61.38 -41.55
CA ILE A 650 29.38 60.66 -40.41
C ILE A 650 30.52 59.84 -39.79
N GLY A 651 31.00 60.25 -38.62
CA GLY A 651 32.14 59.62 -37.94
C GLY A 651 31.93 58.11 -37.69
N ASN A 652 33.01 57.41 -37.35
CA ASN A 652 33.03 55.95 -37.17
C ASN A 652 31.87 55.46 -36.28
N GLN A 653 30.83 54.87 -36.88
CA GLN A 653 29.80 54.12 -36.17
C GLN A 653 30.02 52.63 -36.40
N TYR A 654 30.07 51.87 -35.30
CA TYR A 654 30.09 50.41 -35.33
C TYR A 654 28.66 49.89 -35.38
N LEU A 655 28.39 48.95 -36.29
CA LEU A 655 27.08 48.32 -36.42
C LEU A 655 27.10 46.87 -35.93
N ASN A 656 26.09 46.49 -35.15
CA ASN A 656 25.88 45.11 -34.76
C ASN A 656 25.23 44.32 -35.90
N MET A 657 25.98 43.41 -36.51
CA MET A 657 25.49 42.61 -37.63
C MET A 657 24.28 41.71 -37.29
N ALA A 658 23.92 41.52 -36.01
CA ALA A 658 22.66 40.87 -35.64
C ALA A 658 21.42 41.62 -36.16
N ASN A 659 21.48 42.96 -36.16
CA ASN A 659 20.36 43.85 -36.48
C ASN A 659 20.39 44.38 -37.93
N TRP A 660 21.37 43.97 -38.73
CA TRP A 660 21.56 44.46 -40.09
C TRP A 660 21.70 43.31 -41.10
N ARG A 661 21.31 43.56 -42.35
CA ARG A 661 21.44 42.59 -43.45
C ARG A 661 22.03 43.23 -44.70
N CYS A 662 22.93 42.53 -45.37
CA CYS A 662 23.48 42.95 -46.65
C CYS A 662 22.48 42.67 -47.79
N VAL A 663 22.32 43.64 -48.68
CA VAL A 663 21.51 43.57 -49.89
C VAL A 663 22.43 43.82 -51.07
N ILE A 664 22.44 42.92 -52.03
CA ILE A 664 23.29 43.03 -53.22
C ILE A 664 22.41 43.43 -54.39
N ARG A 665 22.82 44.47 -55.12
CA ARG A 665 22.18 44.87 -56.37
C ARG A 665 23.16 44.67 -57.51
N ILE A 666 22.71 43.94 -58.52
CA ILE A 666 23.44 43.74 -59.76
C ILE A 666 22.78 44.64 -60.80
N PHE A 667 23.58 45.50 -61.40
CA PHE A 667 23.23 46.35 -62.53
C PHE A 667 23.87 45.72 -63.77
N TYR A 668 23.12 45.61 -64.86
CA TYR A 668 23.65 45.24 -66.18
C TYR A 668 23.79 46.47 -67.06
#